data_AF-A0A4Y9QAK8-F1
#
_entry.id   AF-A0A4Y9QAK8-F1
#
_cell.length_a   1.000
_cell.length_b   1.000
_cell.length_c   1.000
_cell.angle_alpha   90.00
_cell.angle_beta   90.00
_cell.angle_gamma   90.00
#
_symmetry.space_group_name_H-M   'P 1'
#
loop_
_entity.id
_entity.type
_entity.pdbx_description
1 polymer ?
#
loop_
_entity_poly.entity_id
_entity_poly.type
_entity_poly.pdbx_seq_one_letter_code
_entity_poly.pdbx_strand_id
1 'polypeptide(L)'
;MPERYPAAGRGTVDRRARLRSVRGVAGCAMDDPTGWKARPGGPVPSRWTMALRRLLGVLTVLVLWGAGLPVAGAADGDLTFNGRGFGHGRGMSQWGAYGYSVDLGADSRAILDHYYGGTSHATNAGNPQIGVELLGLRSRETLLTGPGLTMNGIALGRDAVRIRGVASNTFEVLVGDTCAGPWTVWTGTAGGRVGSGATVGGELRLCEPGSIRAYRGTMGIVDGGGFQTTVNTLAMDDYLRGVLPREMPASWGSAGGGRGMEALEVQAVAARSYALSSQWTPYARTCDSTACQVYTGAYTRPDGGAVSWIEDGRTDTAVFATTGQVRRRADGSVARTEFSASSGGWTAGGEFPAVEDRGDNTAANPNRSWSVTLTQAQVAAALGVASVSAARVTQRNGLGADGGRVLQIVFDTSSGQRTLTGEQARTALGLKSSWFTVGSLSTAQARAYARSLYLDVLGHPGDEPGIGYWTAVLLGGADRRSVAYGFAASDERYRQLVHTTYVWALRRAPDAGGANVWVNLLARGGTLNDLNAGIYGSGESLAALGGGDVRLWVEGLYRGVLGRGANPDERNYWAGVAAGSGRSAVAMAVSQSAEARDRRLGEYYRVLLGRAVDEGGRSTFSPMLAGRGDFDVVAIVAASDEYRVRAEGRFPDG
;
A
#
# COMPACT_ATOMS: atom_id res chain seq x y z
N MET A 1 19.08 -35.16 41.11
CA MET A 1 20.46 -34.86 41.53
C MET A 1 20.95 -33.63 40.78
N PRO A 2 21.08 -32.47 41.46
CA PRO A 2 21.97 -31.41 40.99
C PRO A 2 22.98 -31.03 42.09
N GLU A 3 24.22 -30.78 41.68
CA GLU A 3 25.35 -30.54 42.59
C GLU A 3 25.75 -29.05 42.61
N ARG A 4 25.45 -28.44 43.76
CA ARG A 4 26.23 -27.48 44.59
C ARG A 4 27.01 -26.29 43.98
N TYR A 5 26.62 -25.10 44.49
CA TYR A 5 27.34 -23.83 44.74
C TYR A 5 28.67 -23.96 45.52
N PRO A 6 29.61 -22.96 45.54
CA PRO A 6 29.50 -21.63 46.23
C PRO A 6 30.14 -20.43 45.46
N ALA A 7 29.72 -19.16 45.54
CA ALA A 7 29.58 -18.15 46.62
C ALA A 7 30.90 -17.49 47.13
N ALA A 8 31.04 -16.18 46.88
CA ALA A 8 31.69 -15.09 47.66
C ALA A 8 32.27 -13.99 46.71
N GLY A 9 32.23 -12.68 46.94
CA GLY A 9 31.89 -11.89 48.12
C GLY A 9 31.73 -10.40 47.80
N ARG A 10 31.24 -9.65 48.78
CA ARG A 10 30.89 -8.21 48.77
C ARG A 10 32.12 -7.30 48.90
N GLY A 11 32.00 -6.07 48.40
CA GLY A 11 32.86 -4.95 48.77
C GLY A 11 32.28 -3.60 48.33
N THR A 12 31.68 -2.87 49.26
CA THR A 12 31.27 -1.46 49.16
C THR A 12 32.39 -0.54 49.65
N VAL A 13 32.79 0.51 48.91
CA VAL A 13 33.32 1.77 49.48
C VAL A 13 32.96 2.98 48.60
N ASP A 14 32.51 4.01 49.30
CA ASP A 14 32.10 5.36 48.92
C ASP A 14 33.29 6.34 48.74
N ARG A 15 33.07 7.42 47.98
CA ARG A 15 33.53 8.83 48.18
C ARG A 15 34.20 9.56 47.01
N ARG A 16 33.48 10.60 46.58
CA ARG A 16 33.86 12.02 46.36
C ARG A 16 35.05 12.40 45.46
N ALA A 17 34.67 13.20 44.46
CA ALA A 17 35.22 14.50 44.06
C ALA A 17 36.61 14.57 43.40
N ARG A 18 36.64 15.16 42.18
CA ARG A 18 37.40 16.41 41.90
C ARG A 18 37.05 16.98 40.53
N LEU A 19 36.69 18.27 40.55
CA LEU A 19 36.76 19.22 39.44
C LEU A 19 38.18 19.29 38.89
N ARG A 20 38.32 19.43 37.57
CA ARG A 20 39.35 20.32 36.97
C ARG A 20 38.95 20.76 35.57
N SER A 21 38.98 22.08 35.43
CA SER A 21 38.80 22.90 34.23
C SER A 21 39.92 22.71 33.21
N VAL A 22 39.58 22.89 31.92
CA VAL A 22 40.52 23.41 30.92
C VAL A 22 39.82 24.49 30.09
N ARG A 23 40.14 25.77 30.40
CA ARG A 23 40.24 26.87 29.42
C ARG A 23 41.47 26.57 28.56
N GLY A 24 41.63 26.91 27.28
CA GLY A 24 40.92 27.79 26.36
C GLY A 24 41.96 28.28 25.33
N VAL A 25 41.56 28.54 24.07
CA VAL A 25 42.28 29.31 23.04
C VAL A 25 41.18 29.81 22.07
N ALA A 26 40.62 31.04 22.16
CA ALA A 26 41.08 32.31 21.56
C ALA A 26 41.59 32.13 20.12
N GLY A 27 41.00 32.61 19.04
CA GLY A 27 40.32 33.88 18.79
C GLY A 27 41.01 34.53 17.59
N CYS A 28 40.26 35.02 16.60
CA CYS A 28 40.65 36.11 15.70
C CYS A 28 39.39 36.66 15.04
N ALA A 29 39.26 37.98 15.10
CA ALA A 29 38.13 38.79 14.62
C ALA A 29 38.67 39.93 13.74
N MET A 30 37.79 40.46 12.86
CA MET A 30 37.71 41.86 12.39
C MET A 30 38.86 42.36 11.46
N ASP A 31 38.73 43.21 10.42
CA ASP A 31 37.81 44.30 9.98
C ASP A 31 38.12 44.59 8.47
N ASP A 32 37.18 44.83 7.53
CA ASP A 32 36.41 46.05 7.15
C ASP A 32 36.83 46.59 5.74
N PRO A 33 36.38 47.77 5.20
CA PRO A 33 35.24 48.02 4.28
C PRO A 33 35.60 48.55 2.87
N THR A 34 34.58 48.71 2.01
CA THR A 34 34.28 49.80 1.02
C THR A 34 33.46 49.17 -0.13
N GLY A 35 32.36 49.67 -0.66
CA GLY A 35 31.59 50.91 -0.56
C GLY A 35 30.97 51.14 -1.96
N TRP A 36 29.66 51.33 -2.09
CA TRP A 36 29.04 52.11 -3.18
C TRP A 36 27.54 52.38 -2.95
N LYS A 37 27.10 53.49 -3.55
CA LYS A 37 26.04 54.42 -3.13
C LYS A 37 24.62 54.04 -3.61
N ALA A 38 23.61 54.48 -2.86
CA ALA A 38 22.19 54.55 -3.26
C ALA A 38 21.93 55.72 -4.24
N ARG A 39 21.06 55.63 -5.26
CA ARG A 39 19.58 55.83 -5.33
C ARG A 39 19.17 55.86 -6.85
N PRO A 40 17.89 56.06 -7.27
CA PRO A 40 16.63 55.35 -6.98
C PRO A 40 15.80 54.98 -8.26
N GLY A 41 14.77 54.12 -8.13
CA GLY A 41 13.55 54.16 -8.97
C GLY A 41 13.38 53.09 -10.06
N GLY A 42 12.34 52.25 -9.93
CA GLY A 42 11.80 51.38 -11.01
C GLY A 42 11.42 49.97 -10.54
N PRO A 43 10.24 49.42 -10.90
CA PRO A 43 9.63 48.28 -10.21
C PRO A 43 10.28 46.94 -10.61
N VAL A 44 10.59 46.10 -9.61
CA VAL A 44 11.07 44.73 -9.82
C VAL A 44 9.91 43.76 -9.55
N PRO A 45 9.56 42.86 -10.49
CA PRO A 45 8.50 41.89 -10.28
C PRO A 45 8.92 40.78 -9.31
N SER A 46 8.02 40.47 -8.39
CA SER A 46 8.14 39.47 -7.32
C SER A 46 8.38 38.06 -7.85
N ARG A 47 9.51 37.46 -7.49
CA ARG A 47 9.74 36.01 -7.57
C ARG A 47 9.36 35.36 -6.24
N TRP A 48 8.08 35.00 -6.12
CA TRP A 48 7.53 34.11 -5.11
C TRP A 48 6.66 33.08 -5.82
N THR A 49 7.22 31.90 -6.15
CA THR A 49 6.45 30.70 -6.49
C THR A 49 7.29 29.46 -6.18
N MET A 50 7.14 28.91 -4.97
CA MET A 50 7.27 27.46 -4.77
C MET A 50 5.93 26.95 -4.27
N ALA A 51 5.14 26.48 -5.24
CA ALA A 51 3.85 25.87 -5.03
C ALA A 51 4.04 24.47 -4.41
N LEU A 52 3.42 24.27 -3.24
CA LEU A 52 3.02 22.93 -2.78
C LEU A 52 2.10 22.32 -3.84
N ARG A 53 2.58 21.31 -4.57
CA ARG A 53 1.70 20.44 -5.34
C ARG A 53 0.93 19.54 -4.36
N ARG A 54 -0.35 19.87 -4.21
CA ARG A 54 -1.40 19.03 -3.63
C ARG A 54 -1.47 17.71 -4.40
N LEU A 55 -1.22 16.58 -3.73
CA LEU A 55 -1.61 15.25 -4.20
C LEU A 55 -3.05 14.97 -3.71
N LEU A 56 -4.00 15.54 -4.43
CA LEU A 56 -5.42 15.18 -4.41
C LEU A 56 -5.81 15.03 -5.89
N GLY A 57 -5.64 13.82 -6.40
CA GLY A 57 -6.00 13.45 -7.77
C GLY A 57 -7.24 12.57 -7.73
N VAL A 58 -8.39 13.18 -7.99
CA VAL A 58 -9.64 12.52 -8.33
C VAL A 58 -9.42 11.69 -9.60
N LEU A 59 -9.81 10.42 -9.55
CA LEU A 59 -9.71 9.46 -10.66
C LEU A 59 -10.85 9.72 -11.65
N THR A 60 -10.59 10.51 -12.70
CA THR A 60 -11.42 10.52 -13.92
C THR A 60 -10.73 9.65 -14.97
N VAL A 61 -11.27 8.44 -15.18
CA VAL A 61 -10.90 7.59 -16.32
C VAL A 61 -11.59 8.14 -17.56
N LEU A 62 -10.82 8.86 -18.38
CA LEU A 62 -11.15 9.11 -19.78
C LEU A 62 -10.31 8.14 -20.61
N VAL A 63 -10.95 7.06 -21.09
CA VAL A 63 -10.39 6.23 -22.15
C VAL A 63 -10.51 7.04 -23.44
N LEU A 64 -9.39 7.58 -23.92
CA LEU A 64 -9.24 8.11 -25.27
C LEU A 64 -8.17 7.29 -25.98
N TRP A 65 -8.61 6.57 -27.02
CA TRP A 65 -7.72 6.01 -28.05
C TRP A 65 -7.14 7.15 -28.88
N GLY A 66 -5.84 7.12 -29.16
CA GLY A 66 -5.23 7.84 -30.28
C GLY A 66 -3.97 8.65 -29.96
N ALA A 67 -2.88 8.31 -30.67
CA ALA A 67 -1.59 8.98 -30.79
C ALA A 67 -0.66 8.97 -29.56
N GLY A 68 0.25 7.98 -29.55
CA GLY A 68 1.35 7.90 -28.60
C GLY A 68 2.28 9.10 -28.69
N LEU A 69 2.42 9.82 -27.59
CA LEU A 69 3.60 10.65 -27.34
C LEU A 69 4.79 9.71 -27.09
N PRO A 70 6.02 10.07 -27.51
CA PRO A 70 7.18 9.29 -27.16
C PRO A 70 7.37 9.38 -25.64
N VAL A 71 7.15 8.26 -24.95
CA VAL A 71 7.67 8.09 -23.59
C VAL A 71 9.19 8.20 -23.75
N ALA A 72 9.81 9.15 -23.06
CA ALA A 72 11.27 9.19 -22.95
C ALA A 72 11.70 7.82 -22.39
N GLY A 73 12.27 6.98 -23.25
CA GLY A 73 12.64 5.61 -22.89
C GLY A 73 13.73 5.63 -21.83
N ALA A 74 13.63 4.73 -20.86
CA ALA A 74 14.71 4.47 -19.92
C ALA A 74 16.01 4.23 -20.69
N ALA A 75 17.10 4.84 -20.22
CA ALA A 75 18.42 4.64 -20.82
C ALA A 75 18.98 3.27 -20.43
N ASP A 76 19.90 2.74 -21.23
CA ASP A 76 20.58 1.49 -20.92
C ASP A 76 21.31 1.60 -19.57
N GLY A 77 21.03 0.68 -18.65
CA GLY A 77 21.57 0.68 -17.29
C GLY A 77 20.70 1.35 -16.20
N ASP A 78 19.56 1.95 -16.53
CA ASP A 78 18.61 2.47 -15.53
C ASP A 78 18.06 1.33 -14.64
N LEU A 79 17.79 1.65 -13.38
CA LEU A 79 17.34 0.66 -12.39
C LEU A 79 15.82 0.66 -12.29
N THR A 80 15.21 -0.46 -12.66
CA THR A 80 13.77 -0.68 -12.54
C THR A 80 13.47 -1.41 -11.24
N PHE A 81 12.61 -0.81 -10.41
CA PHE A 81 12.11 -1.36 -9.17
C PHE A 81 10.66 -1.80 -9.36
N ASN A 82 10.41 -3.11 -9.33
CA ASN A 82 9.06 -3.67 -9.34
C ASN A 82 8.70 -4.07 -7.92
N GLY A 83 7.61 -3.53 -7.36
CA GLY A 83 7.25 -3.79 -5.98
C GLY A 83 5.78 -4.00 -5.72
N ARG A 84 5.48 -4.28 -4.45
CA ARG A 84 4.15 -4.63 -3.93
C ARG A 84 3.87 -3.87 -2.65
N GLY A 85 2.60 -3.57 -2.38
CA GLY A 85 2.19 -2.88 -1.17
C GLY A 85 2.63 -1.41 -1.10
N PHE A 86 2.18 -0.74 -0.05
CA PHE A 86 2.52 0.64 0.24
C PHE A 86 2.61 0.83 1.76
N GLY A 87 3.82 1.14 2.22
CA GLY A 87 4.16 1.36 3.62
C GLY A 87 5.04 0.25 4.18
N HIS A 88 5.23 0.29 5.49
CA HIS A 88 6.11 -0.64 6.19
C HIS A 88 5.50 -2.05 6.32
N GLY A 89 4.19 -2.22 6.10
CA GLY A 89 3.51 -3.52 6.10
C GLY A 89 3.35 -4.17 7.47
N ARG A 90 3.60 -3.45 8.57
CA ARG A 90 3.44 -3.98 9.94
C ARG A 90 2.01 -3.73 10.42
N GLY A 91 1.44 -4.72 11.12
CA GLY A 91 0.07 -4.66 11.60
C GLY A 91 -0.95 -4.62 10.46
N MET A 92 -2.03 -3.86 10.63
CA MET A 92 -3.17 -3.86 9.70
C MET A 92 -2.82 -3.24 8.34
N SER A 93 -3.19 -3.92 7.25
CA SER A 93 -3.33 -3.30 5.93
C SER A 93 -4.69 -2.62 5.79
N GLN A 94 -4.71 -1.34 5.39
CA GLN A 94 -5.97 -0.62 5.15
C GLN A 94 -6.72 -1.23 3.96
N TRP A 95 -6.04 -1.44 2.83
CA TRP A 95 -6.63 -2.14 1.69
C TRP A 95 -6.98 -3.59 2.00
N GLY A 96 -6.23 -4.23 2.89
CA GLY A 96 -6.57 -5.57 3.35
C GLY A 96 -7.83 -5.61 4.22
N ALA A 97 -8.00 -4.69 5.16
CA ALA A 97 -9.25 -4.55 5.92
C ALA A 97 -10.46 -4.26 5.00
N TYR A 98 -10.25 -3.44 3.96
CA TYR A 98 -11.26 -3.22 2.92
C TYR A 98 -11.60 -4.53 2.19
N GLY A 99 -10.62 -5.25 1.64
CA GLY A 99 -10.89 -6.48 0.90
C GLY A 99 -11.48 -7.59 1.78
N TYR A 100 -11.02 -7.71 3.03
CA TYR A 100 -11.62 -8.66 3.97
C TYR A 100 -13.09 -8.34 4.25
N SER A 101 -13.45 -7.07 4.43
CA SER A 101 -14.84 -6.68 4.72
C SER A 101 -15.76 -6.71 3.50
N VAL A 102 -15.29 -6.15 2.37
CA VAL A 102 -16.08 -5.97 1.15
C VAL A 102 -16.11 -7.23 0.29
N ASP A 103 -14.96 -7.87 0.06
CA ASP A 103 -14.85 -8.98 -0.90
C ASP A 103 -14.99 -10.35 -0.22
N LEU A 104 -14.47 -10.50 1.00
CA LEU A 104 -14.43 -11.78 1.73
C LEU A 104 -15.47 -11.87 2.86
N GLY A 105 -16.12 -10.75 3.17
CA GLY A 105 -17.22 -10.68 4.11
C GLY A 105 -16.88 -10.91 5.60
N ALA A 106 -15.64 -10.64 6.01
CA ALA A 106 -15.25 -10.65 7.41
C ALA A 106 -15.77 -9.42 8.18
N ASP A 107 -16.07 -9.61 9.46
CA ASP A 107 -16.40 -8.51 10.38
C ASP A 107 -15.13 -7.87 11.00
N SER A 108 -15.31 -6.73 11.65
CA SER A 108 -14.22 -5.95 12.24
C SER A 108 -13.43 -6.73 13.28
N ARG A 109 -14.09 -7.61 14.04
CA ARG A 109 -13.44 -8.46 15.04
C ARG A 109 -12.50 -9.47 14.39
N ALA A 110 -12.97 -10.20 13.38
CA ALA A 110 -12.18 -11.18 12.64
C ALA A 110 -10.98 -10.52 11.96
N ILE A 111 -11.16 -9.31 11.39
CA ILE A 111 -10.08 -8.55 10.76
C ILE A 111 -9.04 -8.10 11.80
N LEU A 112 -9.48 -7.57 12.94
CA LEU A 112 -8.57 -7.17 14.02
C LEU A 112 -7.80 -8.38 14.57
N ASP A 113 -8.45 -9.53 14.74
CA ASP A 113 -7.81 -10.78 15.23
C ASP A 113 -6.80 -11.34 14.22
N HIS A 114 -7.07 -11.20 12.92
CA HIS A 114 -6.15 -11.57 11.86
C HIS A 114 -4.85 -10.76 11.91
N TYR A 115 -4.92 -9.43 11.98
CA TYR A 115 -3.73 -8.57 11.92
C TYR A 115 -2.99 -8.43 13.25
N TYR A 116 -3.69 -8.51 14.38
CA TYR A 116 -3.13 -8.25 15.71
C TYR A 116 -3.07 -9.51 16.56
N GLY A 117 -2.64 -10.62 15.95
CA GLY A 117 -2.44 -11.90 16.63
C GLY A 117 -1.55 -11.78 17.89
N GLY A 118 -1.87 -12.56 18.92
CA GLY A 118 -1.21 -12.47 20.24
C GLY A 118 -1.75 -11.36 21.15
N THR A 119 -2.74 -10.59 20.71
CA THR A 119 -3.49 -9.64 21.55
C THR A 119 -4.93 -10.07 21.76
N SER A 120 -5.54 -9.55 22.82
CA SER A 120 -6.96 -9.72 23.11
C SER A 120 -7.76 -8.47 22.76
N HIS A 121 -9.01 -8.66 22.36
CA HIS A 121 -9.98 -7.59 22.22
C HIS A 121 -10.46 -7.12 23.60
N ALA A 122 -10.54 -5.80 23.83
CA ALA A 122 -11.07 -5.22 25.06
C ALA A 122 -11.94 -3.99 24.78
N THR A 123 -13.02 -3.80 25.53
CA THR A 123 -13.99 -2.69 25.39
C THR A 123 -13.87 -1.66 26.53
N ASN A 124 -12.91 -1.84 27.44
CA ASN A 124 -12.82 -1.12 28.70
C ASN A 124 -11.81 0.05 28.67
N ALA A 125 -11.42 0.56 27.51
CA ALA A 125 -10.52 1.70 27.44
C ALA A 125 -11.21 3.02 27.82
N GLY A 126 -12.55 3.06 27.80
CA GLY A 126 -13.34 4.27 28.04
C GLY A 126 -13.09 5.33 26.97
N ASN A 127 -13.29 6.60 27.34
CA ASN A 127 -13.05 7.77 26.49
C ASN A 127 -12.12 8.78 27.19
N PRO A 128 -10.86 8.42 27.48
CA PRO A 128 -9.95 9.27 28.24
C PRO A 128 -9.53 10.50 27.44
N GLN A 129 -9.06 11.53 28.14
CA GLN A 129 -8.44 12.69 27.49
C GLN A 129 -7.08 12.30 26.88
N ILE A 130 -6.79 12.83 25.69
CA ILE A 130 -5.51 12.71 25.00
C ILE A 130 -4.95 14.09 24.66
N GLY A 131 -3.67 14.31 24.94
CA GLY A 131 -2.93 15.49 24.52
C GLY A 131 -2.20 15.25 23.20
N VAL A 132 -2.46 16.10 22.20
CA VAL A 132 -1.84 16.11 20.89
C VAL A 132 -0.95 17.35 20.77
N GLU A 133 0.35 17.16 20.62
CA GLU A 133 1.24 18.29 20.33
C GLU A 133 1.04 18.78 18.89
N LEU A 134 0.78 20.09 18.74
CA LEU A 134 0.65 20.75 17.44
C LEU A 134 2.03 21.22 16.97
N LEU A 135 2.73 20.39 16.20
CA LEU A 135 4.14 20.60 15.88
C LEU A 135 4.39 21.88 15.09
N GLY A 136 3.43 22.29 14.26
CA GLY A 136 3.48 23.54 13.49
C GLY A 136 3.48 24.83 14.33
N LEU A 137 3.18 24.72 15.63
CA LEU A 137 3.15 25.83 16.59
C LEU A 137 4.33 25.82 17.58
N ARG A 138 5.31 24.92 17.40
CA ARG A 138 6.54 24.96 18.20
C ARG A 138 7.26 26.29 18.03
N SER A 139 7.66 26.89 19.15
CA SER A 139 8.35 28.19 19.19
C SER A 139 7.55 29.33 18.54
N ARG A 140 6.23 29.17 18.45
CA ARG A 140 5.31 30.18 17.92
C ARG A 140 4.28 30.54 18.97
N GLU A 141 3.78 31.75 18.84
CA GLU A 141 2.64 32.20 19.63
C GLU A 141 1.37 31.47 19.22
N THR A 142 0.46 31.30 20.16
CA THR A 142 -0.82 30.63 19.92
C THR A 142 -1.91 31.69 19.82
N LEU A 143 -2.53 31.80 18.65
CA LEU A 143 -3.68 32.68 18.42
C LEU A 143 -4.94 31.85 18.23
N LEU A 144 -5.93 32.08 19.09
CA LEU A 144 -7.23 31.41 19.01
C LEU A 144 -8.34 32.48 18.94
N THR A 145 -9.42 32.13 18.26
CA THR A 145 -10.66 32.91 18.22
C THR A 145 -11.86 32.00 18.38
N GLY A 146 -12.97 32.54 18.84
CA GLY A 146 -14.24 31.86 18.95
C GLY A 146 -15.07 32.38 20.12
N PRO A 147 -16.37 32.03 20.17
CA PRO A 147 -17.22 32.42 21.29
C PRO A 147 -16.81 31.72 22.59
N GLY A 148 -16.99 32.43 23.69
CA GLY A 148 -16.91 31.86 25.04
C GLY A 148 -15.50 31.40 25.45
N LEU A 149 -14.44 32.04 24.93
CA LEU A 149 -13.09 31.66 25.30
C LEU A 149 -12.81 31.88 26.79
N THR A 150 -12.17 30.90 27.40
CA THR A 150 -11.76 30.94 28.80
C THR A 150 -10.28 30.62 28.93
N MET A 151 -9.58 31.23 29.89
CA MET A 151 -8.23 30.86 30.31
C MET A 151 -8.30 30.25 31.71
N ASN A 152 -7.90 28.98 31.85
CA ASN A 152 -8.02 28.21 33.10
C ASN A 152 -9.43 28.27 33.73
N GLY A 153 -10.47 28.25 32.88
CA GLY A 153 -11.87 28.36 33.28
C GLY A 153 -12.37 29.79 33.54
N ILE A 154 -11.49 30.80 33.56
CA ILE A 154 -11.87 32.21 33.71
C ILE A 154 -12.20 32.79 32.34
N ALA A 155 -13.38 33.41 32.20
CA ALA A 155 -13.78 34.04 30.95
C ALA A 155 -12.79 35.13 30.50
N LEU A 156 -12.42 35.11 29.22
CA LEU A 156 -11.56 36.14 28.64
C LEU A 156 -12.31 37.44 28.37
N GLY A 157 -13.64 37.39 28.26
CA GLY A 157 -14.50 38.54 27.97
C GLY A 157 -14.37 39.09 26.54
N ARG A 158 -13.68 38.35 25.67
CA ARG A 158 -13.33 38.71 24.29
C ARG A 158 -13.27 37.45 23.42
N ASP A 159 -13.43 37.61 22.11
CA ASP A 159 -13.56 36.51 21.15
C ASP A 159 -12.24 36.07 20.51
N ALA A 160 -11.11 36.67 20.89
CA ALA A 160 -9.78 36.24 20.47
C ALA A 160 -8.75 36.36 21.60
N VAL A 161 -7.79 35.43 21.58
CA VAL A 161 -6.67 35.37 22.52
C VAL A 161 -5.36 35.08 21.79
N ARG A 162 -4.32 35.80 22.20
CA ARG A 162 -2.95 35.63 21.74
C ARG A 162 -2.08 35.31 22.94
N ILE A 163 -1.36 34.18 22.89
CA ILE A 163 -0.52 33.71 23.97
C ILE A 163 0.92 33.62 23.47
N ARG A 164 1.82 34.33 24.14
CA ARG A 164 3.24 34.39 23.76
C ARG A 164 4.16 34.13 24.94
N GLY A 165 5.19 33.31 24.72
CA GLY A 165 6.23 33.04 25.70
C GLY A 165 7.10 34.27 25.91
N VAL A 166 7.29 34.65 27.18
CA VAL A 166 8.14 35.80 27.57
C VAL A 166 9.32 35.40 28.45
N ALA A 167 9.25 34.23 29.08
CA ALA A 167 10.35 33.57 29.79
C ALA A 167 10.02 32.08 29.93
N SER A 168 10.97 31.27 30.43
CA SER A 168 10.70 29.88 30.78
C SER A 168 9.48 29.77 31.71
N ASN A 169 8.60 28.82 31.41
CA ASN A 169 7.33 28.59 32.09
C ASN A 169 6.40 29.82 32.22
N THR A 170 6.62 30.90 31.47
CA THR A 170 5.86 32.15 31.62
C THR A 170 5.36 32.65 30.27
N PHE A 171 4.03 32.74 30.16
CA PHE A 171 3.34 33.17 28.95
C PHE A 171 2.50 34.41 29.23
N GLU A 172 2.59 35.41 28.36
CA GLU A 172 1.70 36.58 28.39
C GLU A 172 0.43 36.29 27.58
N VAL A 173 -0.70 36.68 28.15
CA VAL A 173 -2.04 36.50 27.59
C VAL A 173 -2.57 37.86 27.15
N LEU A 174 -2.83 37.98 25.85
CA LEU A 174 -3.42 39.15 25.24
C LEU A 174 -4.80 38.78 24.69
N VAL A 175 -5.76 39.70 24.78
CA VAL A 175 -7.13 39.53 24.29
C VAL A 175 -7.50 40.59 23.27
N GLY A 176 -8.39 40.24 22.35
CA GLY A 176 -8.92 41.10 21.28
C GLY A 176 -10.21 40.50 20.71
N ASP A 177 -10.81 41.14 19.72
CA ASP A 177 -12.09 40.68 19.15
C ASP A 177 -11.91 39.80 17.90
N THR A 178 -10.73 39.84 17.26
CA THR A 178 -10.42 39.08 16.04
C THR A 178 -8.99 38.57 16.03
N CYS A 179 -8.66 37.67 15.10
CA CYS A 179 -7.30 37.21 14.84
C CYS A 179 -6.30 38.33 14.48
N ALA A 180 -6.78 39.50 14.05
CA ALA A 180 -5.93 40.64 13.68
C ALA A 180 -5.61 41.56 14.87
N GLY A 181 -6.29 41.41 16.01
CA GLY A 181 -6.29 42.39 17.08
C GLY A 181 -7.29 43.53 16.85
N PRO A 182 -7.09 44.71 17.47
CA PRO A 182 -5.97 45.09 18.35
C PRO A 182 -5.89 44.21 19.62
N TRP A 183 -4.69 44.15 20.22
CA TRP A 183 -4.40 43.29 21.36
C TRP A 183 -4.22 44.09 22.65
N THR A 184 -4.83 43.63 23.74
CA THR A 184 -4.69 44.23 25.08
C THR A 184 -4.31 43.15 26.09
N VAL A 185 -3.56 43.52 27.14
CA VAL A 185 -3.19 42.57 28.20
C VAL A 185 -4.44 42.11 28.94
N TRP A 186 -4.62 40.80 29.07
CA TRP A 186 -5.73 40.24 29.82
C TRP A 186 -5.56 40.49 31.32
N THR A 187 -6.60 40.98 31.98
CA THR A 187 -6.55 41.38 33.40
C THR A 187 -7.03 40.29 34.37
N GLY A 188 -7.37 39.09 33.86
CA GLY A 188 -7.86 37.99 34.70
C GLY A 188 -6.80 37.27 35.55
N THR A 189 -5.52 37.59 35.36
CA THR A 189 -4.43 37.26 36.29
C THR A 189 -3.56 38.49 36.56
N ALA A 190 -2.84 38.49 37.68
CA ALA A 190 -1.88 39.55 38.00
C ALA A 190 -0.83 39.67 36.87
N GLY A 191 -0.83 40.82 36.19
CA GLY A 191 0.09 41.11 35.08
C GLY A 191 -0.20 40.37 33.77
N GLY A 192 -1.36 39.72 33.62
CA GLY A 192 -1.77 39.03 32.39
C GLY A 192 -0.85 37.87 31.99
N ARG A 193 -0.24 37.22 32.98
CA ARG A 193 0.68 36.11 32.76
C ARG A 193 0.12 34.80 33.31
N VAL A 194 0.48 33.71 32.65
CA VAL A 194 0.12 32.33 33.04
C VAL A 194 1.34 31.42 32.98
N GLY A 195 1.29 30.34 33.77
CA GLY A 195 2.32 29.31 33.81
C GLY A 195 2.18 28.25 32.71
N SER A 196 3.18 27.39 32.58
CA SER A 196 3.08 26.15 31.78
C SER A 196 1.92 25.28 32.25
N GLY A 197 1.18 24.72 31.31
CA GLY A 197 -0.03 23.94 31.56
C GLY A 197 -1.32 24.76 31.60
N ALA A 198 -1.26 26.08 31.36
CA ALA A 198 -2.46 26.89 31.22
C ALA A 198 -3.27 26.45 30.00
N THR A 199 -4.60 26.41 30.14
CA THR A 199 -5.51 25.90 29.12
C THR A 199 -6.50 26.96 28.66
N VAL A 200 -6.67 27.05 27.34
CA VAL A 200 -7.77 27.77 26.70
C VAL A 200 -8.92 26.81 26.44
N GLY A 201 -10.12 27.17 26.88
CA GLY A 201 -11.39 26.47 26.60
C GLY A 201 -12.35 27.35 25.80
N GLY A 202 -13.53 26.82 25.48
CA GLY A 202 -14.54 27.47 24.64
C GLY A 202 -14.61 26.86 23.24
N GLU A 203 -15.16 27.58 22.27
CA GLU A 203 -15.09 27.15 20.87
C GLU A 203 -13.74 27.55 20.27
N LEU A 204 -12.86 26.57 20.07
CA LEU A 204 -11.47 26.81 19.72
C LEU A 204 -11.28 26.87 18.20
N ARG A 205 -10.92 28.05 17.67
CA ARG A 205 -10.52 28.21 16.27
C ARG A 205 -9.13 28.82 16.22
N LEU A 206 -8.14 28.03 15.85
CA LEU A 206 -6.76 28.47 15.61
C LEU A 206 -6.74 29.44 14.43
N CYS A 207 -6.17 30.62 14.63
CA CYS A 207 -5.94 31.58 13.55
C CYS A 207 -4.74 31.12 12.71
N GLU A 208 -4.96 30.89 11.43
CA GLU A 208 -3.94 30.60 10.42
C GLU A 208 -3.90 31.76 9.40
N PRO A 209 -2.81 31.97 8.65
CA PRO A 209 -2.80 32.99 7.61
C PRO A 209 -3.93 32.78 6.59
N GLY A 210 -4.89 33.70 6.53
CA GLY A 210 -6.03 33.67 5.60
C GLY A 210 -7.13 32.65 5.93
N SER A 211 -7.08 31.99 7.09
CA SER A 211 -8.09 31.00 7.48
C SER A 211 -8.12 30.73 8.99
N ILE A 212 -9.13 30.01 9.43
CA ILE A 212 -9.18 29.41 10.76
C ILE A 212 -9.23 27.89 10.67
N ARG A 213 -8.76 27.22 11.73
CA ARG A 213 -8.90 25.78 11.95
C ARG A 213 -9.54 25.52 13.30
N ALA A 214 -10.67 24.84 13.31
CA ALA A 214 -11.36 24.49 14.55
C ALA A 214 -10.83 23.22 15.17
N TYR A 215 -10.78 23.21 16.50
CA TYR A 215 -10.37 22.08 17.32
C TYR A 215 -11.42 21.82 18.41
N ARG A 216 -11.51 20.57 18.85
CA ARG A 216 -12.34 20.17 19.99
C ARG A 216 -11.53 20.21 21.28
N GLY A 217 -12.21 20.21 22.42
CA GLY A 217 -11.57 20.15 23.74
C GLY A 217 -10.97 21.48 24.20
N THR A 218 -9.69 21.44 24.61
CA THR A 218 -8.94 22.58 25.16
C THR A 218 -7.58 22.74 24.46
N MET A 219 -7.02 23.94 24.49
CA MET A 219 -5.64 24.23 24.04
C MET A 219 -4.75 24.54 25.23
N GLY A 220 -3.87 23.60 25.58
CA GLY A 220 -2.84 23.78 26.58
C GLY A 220 -1.61 24.48 26.00
N ILE A 221 -1.04 25.43 26.75
CA ILE A 221 0.24 26.07 26.44
C ILE A 221 1.27 25.59 27.45
N VAL A 222 2.33 24.97 26.93
CA VAL A 222 3.38 24.35 27.76
C VAL A 222 4.75 24.86 27.36
N ASP A 223 5.65 24.89 28.33
CA ASP A 223 7.09 25.06 28.08
C ASP A 223 7.68 23.69 27.70
N GLY A 224 8.08 23.54 26.44
CA GLY A 224 8.64 22.31 25.87
C GLY A 224 10.13 22.10 26.14
N GLY A 225 10.73 22.86 27.06
CA GLY A 225 12.17 22.83 27.33
C GLY A 225 12.89 24.11 26.88
N GLY A 226 12.31 25.26 27.19
CA GLY A 226 12.77 26.60 26.82
C GLY A 226 12.03 27.23 25.65
N PHE A 227 11.00 26.58 25.11
CA PHE A 227 10.21 27.08 23.98
C PHE A 227 8.71 26.83 24.17
N GLN A 228 7.88 27.75 23.69
CA GLN A 228 6.42 27.59 23.71
C GLN A 228 5.99 26.42 22.82
N THR A 229 5.11 25.59 23.37
CA THR A 229 4.46 24.49 22.67
C THR A 229 2.96 24.53 22.92
N THR A 230 2.18 24.21 21.89
CA THR A 230 0.72 24.11 21.98
C THR A 230 0.30 22.64 21.97
N VAL A 231 -0.56 22.26 22.91
CA VAL A 231 -1.09 20.90 23.04
C VAL A 231 -2.61 20.95 23.00
N ASN A 232 -3.23 20.33 22.00
CA ASN A 232 -4.68 20.18 21.99
C ASN A 232 -5.07 18.97 22.86
N THR A 233 -5.87 19.19 23.91
CA THR A 233 -6.34 18.14 24.81
C THR A 233 -7.84 17.94 24.65
N LEU A 234 -8.24 16.73 24.28
CA LEU A 234 -9.63 16.38 23.95
C LEU A 234 -9.93 14.92 24.30
N ALA A 235 -11.22 14.56 24.30
CA ALA A 235 -11.63 13.17 24.50
C ALA A 235 -11.13 12.29 23.34
N MET A 236 -10.78 11.04 23.63
CA MET A 236 -10.27 10.08 22.65
C MET A 236 -11.16 9.95 21.41
N ASP A 237 -12.47 9.86 21.57
CA ASP A 237 -13.37 9.72 20.42
C ASP A 237 -13.42 11.01 19.59
N ASP A 238 -13.35 12.19 20.21
CA ASP A 238 -13.24 13.47 19.49
C ASP A 238 -11.92 13.60 18.73
N TYR A 239 -10.84 13.06 19.29
CA TYR A 239 -9.55 12.95 18.59
C TYR A 239 -9.69 12.07 17.34
N LEU A 240 -10.33 10.91 17.46
CA LEU A 240 -10.50 9.97 16.35
C LEU A 240 -11.35 10.53 15.20
N ARG A 241 -12.33 11.42 15.47
CA ARG A 241 -13.08 12.10 14.40
C ARG A 241 -12.16 12.93 13.48
N GLY A 242 -11.10 13.52 14.02
CA GLY A 242 -10.10 14.28 13.26
C GLY A 242 -9.01 13.42 12.61
N VAL A 243 -8.84 12.17 13.05
CA VAL A 243 -7.82 11.22 12.55
C VAL A 243 -8.38 10.30 11.47
N LEU A 244 -9.53 9.66 11.71
CA LEU A 244 -10.02 8.59 10.85
C LEU A 244 -10.17 8.98 9.38
N PRO A 245 -10.77 10.14 9.03
CA PRO A 245 -10.86 10.60 7.64
C PRO A 245 -9.51 10.85 6.96
N ARG A 246 -8.43 11.00 7.74
CA ARG A 246 -7.06 11.20 7.23
C ARG A 246 -6.33 9.89 7.00
N GLU A 247 -6.70 8.85 7.73
CA GLU A 247 -6.10 7.53 7.61
C GLU A 247 -6.82 6.67 6.57
N MET A 248 -8.15 6.67 6.56
CA MET A 248 -8.95 5.82 5.69
C MET A 248 -10.07 6.62 5.00
N PRO A 249 -10.31 6.45 3.68
CA PRO A 249 -11.36 7.17 3.00
C PRO A 249 -12.74 6.89 3.60
N ALA A 250 -13.45 7.92 4.06
CA ALA A 250 -14.77 7.77 4.64
C ALA A 250 -15.79 7.11 3.69
N SER A 251 -15.60 7.25 2.37
CA SER A 251 -16.42 6.59 1.34
C SER A 251 -16.38 5.07 1.38
N TRP A 252 -15.35 4.47 1.98
CA TRP A 252 -15.28 3.02 2.14
C TRP A 252 -16.40 2.49 3.03
N GLY A 253 -16.92 3.28 3.97
CA GLY A 253 -18.06 2.88 4.81
C GLY A 253 -19.32 2.52 4.01
N SER A 254 -19.45 3.01 2.78
CA SER A 254 -20.59 2.71 1.90
C SER A 254 -20.29 1.62 0.86
N ALA A 255 -19.06 1.13 0.77
CA ALA A 255 -18.66 0.11 -0.20
C ALA A 255 -19.25 -1.27 0.14
N GLY A 256 -19.40 -2.12 -0.88
CA GLY A 256 -19.90 -3.50 -0.70
C GLY A 256 -21.31 -3.58 -0.13
N GLY A 257 -22.16 -2.58 -0.38
CA GLY A 257 -23.50 -2.51 0.24
C GLY A 257 -23.48 -2.10 1.72
N GLY A 258 -22.46 -1.34 2.15
CA GLY A 258 -22.28 -0.90 3.54
C GLY A 258 -21.30 -1.76 4.35
N ARG A 259 -20.84 -2.89 3.79
CA ARG A 259 -19.87 -3.79 4.45
C ARG A 259 -18.53 -3.13 4.74
N GLY A 260 -18.10 -2.16 3.94
CA GLY A 260 -16.85 -1.45 4.19
C GLY A 260 -16.84 -0.60 5.47
N MET A 261 -17.98 -0.47 6.18
CA MET A 261 -18.01 0.08 7.54
C MET A 261 -17.12 -0.71 8.50
N GLU A 262 -17.04 -2.03 8.34
CA GLU A 262 -16.17 -2.88 9.16
C GLU A 262 -14.70 -2.44 9.04
N ALA A 263 -14.23 -2.04 7.85
CA ALA A 263 -12.87 -1.52 7.67
C ALA A 263 -12.64 -0.20 8.42
N LEU A 264 -13.64 0.70 8.44
CA LEU A 264 -13.57 1.94 9.22
C LEU A 264 -13.55 1.65 10.74
N GLU A 265 -14.33 0.67 11.21
CA GLU A 265 -14.31 0.24 12.61
C GLU A 265 -12.96 -0.35 13.01
N VAL A 266 -12.37 -1.21 12.18
CA VAL A 266 -11.02 -1.74 12.39
C VAL A 266 -10.01 -0.59 12.50
N GLN A 267 -10.08 0.40 11.60
CA GLN A 267 -9.21 1.57 11.64
C GLN A 267 -9.43 2.41 12.91
N ALA A 268 -10.66 2.54 13.41
CA ALA A 268 -10.96 3.22 14.68
C ALA A 268 -10.29 2.53 15.87
N VAL A 269 -10.43 1.21 15.98
CA VAL A 269 -9.83 0.42 17.07
C VAL A 269 -8.30 0.45 16.99
N ALA A 270 -7.74 0.31 15.79
CA ALA A 270 -6.30 0.39 15.56
C ALA A 270 -5.74 1.79 15.88
N ALA A 271 -6.42 2.86 15.46
CA ALA A 271 -5.98 4.21 15.76
C ALA A 271 -6.07 4.54 17.26
N ARG A 272 -7.16 4.12 17.92
CA ARG A 272 -7.35 4.28 19.38
C ARG A 272 -6.25 3.59 20.17
N SER A 273 -5.97 2.33 19.82
CA SER A 273 -4.97 1.52 20.50
C SER A 273 -3.57 2.09 20.30
N TYR A 274 -3.22 2.51 19.08
CA TYR A 274 -1.96 3.18 18.78
C TYR A 274 -1.76 4.45 19.62
N ALA A 275 -2.77 5.34 19.64
CA ALA A 275 -2.71 6.60 20.37
C ALA A 275 -2.59 6.40 21.90
N LEU A 276 -3.34 5.46 22.47
CA LEU A 276 -3.29 5.13 23.90
C LEU A 276 -1.99 4.45 24.33
N SER A 277 -1.36 3.69 23.43
CA SER A 277 -0.06 3.05 23.68
C SER A 277 1.13 4.01 23.57
N SER A 278 0.92 5.20 23.02
CA SER A 278 1.99 6.16 22.72
C SER A 278 2.23 7.15 23.86
N GLN A 279 3.49 7.57 23.98
CA GLN A 279 3.92 8.71 24.80
C GLN A 279 4.98 9.48 24.01
N TRP A 280 4.58 10.57 23.37
CA TRP A 280 5.45 11.37 22.51
C TRP A 280 6.39 12.28 23.31
N THR A 281 5.85 13.03 24.27
CA THR A 281 6.59 13.91 25.19
C THR A 281 6.01 13.77 26.59
N PRO A 282 6.62 14.34 27.65
CA PRO A 282 6.02 14.33 28.99
C PRO A 282 4.64 14.99 29.08
N TYR A 283 4.29 15.86 28.12
CA TYR A 283 3.06 16.66 28.10
C TYR A 283 2.06 16.26 26.98
N ALA A 284 2.45 15.40 26.03
CA ALA A 284 1.57 14.94 24.96
C ALA A 284 1.77 13.45 24.68
N ARG A 285 0.67 12.71 24.49
CA ARG A 285 0.73 11.29 24.12
C ARG A 285 1.10 11.09 22.66
N THR A 286 0.70 12.02 21.79
CA THR A 286 0.86 11.94 20.34
C THR A 286 1.15 13.33 19.73
N CYS A 287 1.33 13.38 18.42
CA CYS A 287 1.59 14.58 17.63
C CYS A 287 0.70 14.61 16.38
N ASP A 288 0.57 15.78 15.73
CA ASP A 288 -0.33 16.03 14.59
C ASP A 288 0.24 15.68 13.19
N SER A 289 1.35 14.94 13.15
CA SER A 289 2.06 14.62 11.90
C SER A 289 2.15 13.12 11.60
N THR A 290 2.69 12.79 10.43
CA THR A 290 2.96 11.40 10.01
C THR A 290 3.99 10.67 10.89
N ALA A 291 4.71 11.37 11.77
CA ALA A 291 5.53 10.73 12.80
C ALA A 291 4.66 10.02 13.87
N CYS A 292 3.41 10.48 14.04
CA CYS A 292 2.43 9.91 14.93
C CYS A 292 1.19 9.49 14.12
N GLN A 293 0.14 10.31 14.12
CA GLN A 293 -1.05 10.16 13.27
C GLN A 293 -1.48 11.54 12.79
N VAL A 294 -1.92 11.64 11.54
CA VAL A 294 -2.30 12.94 10.99
C VAL A 294 -3.58 13.42 11.68
N TYR A 295 -3.47 14.48 12.47
CA TYR A 295 -4.58 15.10 13.19
C TYR A 295 -4.71 16.56 12.78
N THR A 296 -5.87 16.96 12.26
CA THR A 296 -6.02 18.28 11.62
C THR A 296 -7.18 19.10 12.16
N GLY A 297 -7.70 18.73 13.34
CA GLY A 297 -8.87 19.37 13.94
C GLY A 297 -10.20 18.96 13.28
N ALA A 298 -11.26 19.70 13.56
CA ALA A 298 -12.63 19.39 13.16
C ALA A 298 -13.02 19.95 11.79
N TYR A 299 -12.63 21.20 11.49
CA TYR A 299 -12.89 21.84 10.21
C TYR A 299 -11.91 22.98 9.93
N THR A 300 -11.80 23.39 8.66
CA THR A 300 -11.15 24.66 8.27
C THR A 300 -12.16 25.62 7.66
N ARG A 301 -11.88 26.92 7.76
CA ARG A 301 -12.68 27.96 7.10
C ARG A 301 -11.76 29.09 6.64
N PRO A 302 -11.63 29.35 5.33
CA PRO A 302 -10.96 30.56 4.84
C PRO A 302 -11.63 31.81 5.38
N ASP A 303 -10.90 32.92 5.49
CA ASP A 303 -11.48 34.19 5.90
C ASP A 303 -12.59 34.61 4.93
N GLY A 304 -13.79 34.89 5.46
CA GLY A 304 -14.99 35.17 4.65
C GLY A 304 -15.52 33.97 3.84
N GLY A 305 -14.95 32.78 3.99
CA GLY A 305 -15.31 31.57 3.24
C GLY A 305 -16.23 30.60 4.00
N ALA A 306 -16.62 29.54 3.29
CA ALA A 306 -17.43 28.45 3.85
C ALA A 306 -16.59 27.48 4.69
N VAL A 307 -17.24 26.81 5.64
CA VAL A 307 -16.65 25.73 6.44
C VAL A 307 -16.40 24.51 5.55
N SER A 308 -15.21 23.92 5.68
CA SER A 308 -14.84 22.63 5.11
C SER A 308 -14.58 21.65 6.25
N TRP A 309 -15.51 20.73 6.44
CA TRP A 309 -15.42 19.70 7.47
C TRP A 309 -14.31 18.71 7.16
N ILE A 310 -13.54 18.38 8.19
CA ILE A 310 -12.53 17.32 8.16
C ILE A 310 -13.17 16.02 8.61
N GLU A 311 -14.00 16.11 9.65
CA GLU A 311 -14.82 15.02 10.17
C GLU A 311 -15.87 14.61 9.14
N ASP A 312 -16.22 13.32 9.12
CA ASP A 312 -17.23 12.74 8.21
C ASP A 312 -18.16 11.83 9.01
N GLY A 313 -19.47 11.92 8.74
CA GLY A 313 -20.48 11.16 9.48
C GLY A 313 -20.29 9.64 9.43
N ARG A 314 -19.69 9.10 8.36
CA ARG A 314 -19.42 7.66 8.23
C ARG A 314 -18.29 7.21 9.16
N THR A 315 -17.21 7.98 9.21
CA THR A 315 -16.12 7.69 10.16
C THR A 315 -16.55 7.95 11.60
N ASP A 316 -17.37 8.98 11.84
CA ASP A 316 -17.94 9.25 13.17
C ASP A 316 -18.82 8.07 13.65
N THR A 317 -19.57 7.46 12.74
CA THR A 317 -20.34 6.24 13.02
C THR A 317 -19.43 5.10 13.45
N ALA A 318 -18.32 4.87 12.75
CA ALA A 318 -17.33 3.85 13.13
C ALA A 318 -16.64 4.16 14.47
N VAL A 319 -16.31 5.43 14.75
CA VAL A 319 -15.75 5.85 16.04
C VAL A 319 -16.72 5.54 17.17
N PHE A 320 -18.00 5.88 17.00
CA PHE A 320 -19.06 5.65 17.97
C PHE A 320 -19.35 4.16 18.20
N ALA A 321 -19.45 3.37 17.13
CA ALA A 321 -19.68 1.92 17.22
C ALA A 321 -18.55 1.19 17.98
N THR A 322 -17.34 1.76 17.94
CA THR A 322 -16.14 1.19 18.56
C THR A 322 -15.70 1.90 19.83
N THR A 323 -16.52 2.76 20.45
CA THR A 323 -16.15 3.49 21.67
C THR A 323 -15.57 2.54 22.73
N GLY A 324 -14.40 2.91 23.26
CA GLY A 324 -13.69 2.13 24.29
C GLY A 324 -13.03 0.84 23.81
N GLN A 325 -13.17 0.45 22.53
CA GLN A 325 -12.56 -0.76 21.98
C GLN A 325 -11.07 -0.55 21.65
N VAL A 326 -10.23 -1.47 22.13
CA VAL A 326 -8.77 -1.51 21.93
C VAL A 326 -8.25 -2.94 21.83
N ARG A 327 -7.01 -3.10 21.35
CA ARG A 327 -6.23 -4.35 21.47
C ARG A 327 -5.35 -4.29 22.70
N ARG A 328 -5.32 -5.35 23.52
CA ARG A 328 -4.46 -5.47 24.71
C ARG A 328 -3.49 -6.63 24.59
N ARG A 329 -2.26 -6.43 25.06
CA ARG A 329 -1.26 -7.49 25.20
C ARG A 329 -1.62 -8.43 26.35
N ALA A 330 -0.87 -9.54 26.45
CA ALA A 330 -1.02 -10.51 27.54
C ALA A 330 -0.80 -9.90 28.94
N ASP A 331 0.03 -8.85 29.05
CA ASP A 331 0.26 -8.10 30.29
C ASP A 331 -0.84 -7.08 30.63
N GLY A 332 -1.89 -7.00 29.80
CA GLY A 332 -3.01 -6.07 29.96
C GLY A 332 -2.76 -4.66 29.42
N SER A 333 -1.53 -4.32 28.99
CA SER A 333 -1.24 -3.02 28.37
C SER A 333 -1.92 -2.88 27.01
N VAL A 334 -2.22 -1.64 26.59
CA VAL A 334 -2.77 -1.38 25.25
C VAL A 334 -1.68 -1.61 24.20
N ALA A 335 -1.99 -2.41 23.19
CA ALA A 335 -1.06 -2.78 22.13
C ALA A 335 -0.80 -1.61 21.18
N ARG A 336 0.45 -1.49 20.72
CA ARG A 336 0.84 -0.52 19.69
C ARG A 336 0.47 -1.06 18.32
N THR A 337 -0.78 -0.86 17.93
CA THR A 337 -1.37 -1.36 16.67
C THR A 337 -0.95 -0.49 15.50
N GLU A 338 0.23 -0.77 14.94
CA GLU A 338 0.67 -0.16 13.68
C GLU A 338 -0.26 -0.57 12.52
N PHE A 339 -0.27 0.26 11.48
CA PHE A 339 -1.00 0.00 10.26
C PHE A 339 -0.34 0.69 9.06
N SER A 340 -0.62 0.21 7.85
CA SER A 340 -0.10 0.80 6.61
C SER A 340 -1.12 0.67 5.48
N ALA A 341 -0.93 1.44 4.40
CA ALA A 341 -1.89 1.49 3.30
C ALA A 341 -2.11 0.11 2.67
N SER A 342 -1.04 -0.61 2.33
CA SER A 342 -1.13 -1.94 1.71
C SER A 342 0.05 -2.83 2.12
N SER A 343 -0.26 -4.08 2.48
CA SER A 343 0.74 -5.08 2.90
C SER A 343 1.52 -5.64 1.72
N GLY A 344 0.92 -5.68 0.52
CA GLY A 344 1.47 -6.32 -0.67
C GLY A 344 1.15 -7.82 -0.76
N GLY A 345 0.22 -8.30 0.07
CA GLY A 345 -0.21 -9.71 0.17
C GLY A 345 0.33 -10.45 1.40
N TRP A 346 1.25 -9.84 2.16
CA TRP A 346 1.74 -10.38 3.43
C TRP A 346 2.22 -9.25 4.35
N THR A 347 1.88 -9.34 5.64
CA THR A 347 2.38 -8.39 6.63
C THR A 347 3.86 -8.64 6.97
N ALA A 348 4.60 -7.60 7.31
CA ALA A 348 6.04 -7.68 7.55
C ALA A 348 6.41 -8.43 8.85
N GLY A 349 5.44 -8.66 9.75
CA GLY A 349 5.68 -9.14 11.10
C GLY A 349 6.27 -8.07 12.02
N GLY A 350 6.85 -8.51 13.14
CA GLY A 350 7.43 -7.64 14.18
C GLY A 350 6.74 -7.83 15.51
N GLU A 351 6.07 -6.79 16.00
CA GLU A 351 5.25 -6.85 17.23
C GLU A 351 4.14 -7.90 17.12
N PHE A 352 3.53 -8.00 15.95
CA PHE A 352 2.51 -8.99 15.63
C PHE A 352 3.09 -10.04 14.68
N PRO A 353 2.64 -11.30 14.76
CA PRO A 353 3.04 -12.34 13.81
C PRO A 353 2.78 -11.90 12.37
N ALA A 354 3.68 -12.27 11.46
CA ALA A 354 3.45 -12.05 10.04
C ALA A 354 2.35 -13.00 9.52
N VAL A 355 1.33 -12.44 8.89
CA VAL A 355 0.18 -13.16 8.32
C VAL A 355 0.03 -12.89 6.82
N GLU A 356 -0.39 -13.91 6.08
CA GLU A 356 -0.86 -13.78 4.68
C GLU A 356 -2.09 -12.88 4.64
N ASP A 357 -2.09 -11.89 3.75
CA ASP A 357 -3.13 -10.87 3.68
C ASP A 357 -3.89 -10.97 2.36
N ARG A 358 -4.91 -11.84 2.34
CA ARG A 358 -5.71 -12.10 1.13
C ARG A 358 -6.60 -10.92 0.76
N GLY A 359 -7.04 -10.13 1.75
CA GLY A 359 -7.83 -8.93 1.52
C GLY A 359 -7.07 -7.87 0.72
N ASP A 360 -5.75 -7.79 0.88
CA ASP A 360 -4.93 -6.79 0.18
C ASP A 360 -4.92 -6.98 -1.35
N ASN A 361 -5.28 -8.17 -1.84
CA ASN A 361 -5.41 -8.50 -3.26
C ASN A 361 -6.75 -8.03 -3.88
N THR A 362 -7.56 -7.26 -3.16
CA THR A 362 -8.77 -6.63 -3.71
C THR A 362 -8.47 -5.87 -5.01
N ALA A 363 -9.37 -5.97 -5.99
CA ALA A 363 -9.21 -5.30 -7.28
C ALA A 363 -9.15 -3.77 -7.16
N ALA A 364 -9.73 -3.21 -6.09
CA ALA A 364 -9.74 -1.79 -5.81
C ALA A 364 -8.38 -1.25 -5.36
N ASN A 365 -7.44 -2.10 -4.91
CA ASN A 365 -6.15 -1.68 -4.37
C ASN A 365 -5.14 -1.34 -5.50
N PRO A 366 -4.79 -0.07 -5.72
CA PRO A 366 -3.84 0.34 -6.75
C PRO A 366 -2.38 0.08 -6.34
N ASN A 367 -2.14 -0.40 -5.11
CA ASN A 367 -0.81 -0.64 -4.56
C ASN A 367 -0.46 -2.13 -4.48
N ARG A 368 -1.35 -3.02 -4.93
CA ARG A 368 -1.07 -4.47 -5.01
C ARG A 368 0.23 -4.78 -5.76
N SER A 369 0.53 -3.98 -6.78
CA SER A 369 1.79 -3.95 -7.50
C SER A 369 2.07 -2.52 -7.97
N TRP A 370 3.35 -2.21 -8.17
CA TRP A 370 3.80 -0.94 -8.74
C TRP A 370 5.17 -1.14 -9.37
N SER A 371 5.54 -0.23 -10.25
CA SER A 371 6.87 -0.18 -10.80
C SER A 371 7.34 1.26 -10.97
N VAL A 372 8.63 1.47 -10.79
CA VAL A 372 9.29 2.75 -11.02
C VAL A 372 10.69 2.51 -11.57
N THR A 373 11.02 3.22 -12.64
CA THR A 373 12.38 3.25 -13.18
C THR A 373 13.06 4.53 -12.73
N LEU A 374 14.24 4.38 -12.11
CA LEU A 374 15.08 5.47 -11.68
C LEU A 374 16.38 5.44 -12.47
N THR A 375 16.83 6.62 -12.91
CA THR A 375 18.13 6.70 -13.58
C THR A 375 19.25 6.43 -12.59
N GLN A 376 20.38 5.91 -13.07
CA GLN A 376 21.56 5.70 -12.23
C GLN A 376 21.97 6.98 -11.48
N ALA A 377 21.82 8.15 -12.12
CA ALA A 377 22.10 9.45 -11.51
C ALA A 377 21.10 9.81 -10.39
N GLN A 378 19.81 9.53 -10.57
CA GLN A 378 18.80 9.72 -9.51
C GLN A 378 19.09 8.84 -8.30
N VAL A 379 19.46 7.57 -8.54
CA VAL A 379 19.83 6.64 -7.47
C VAL A 379 21.12 7.11 -6.78
N ALA A 380 22.15 7.48 -7.53
CA ALA A 380 23.40 7.98 -6.98
C ALA A 380 23.20 9.22 -6.09
N ALA A 381 22.40 10.19 -6.55
CA ALA A 381 22.06 11.39 -5.79
C ALA A 381 21.29 11.07 -4.50
N ALA A 382 20.28 10.20 -4.58
CA ALA A 382 19.50 9.76 -3.42
C ALA A 382 20.35 9.03 -2.37
N LEU A 383 21.37 8.30 -2.82
CA LEU A 383 22.31 7.58 -1.93
C LEU A 383 23.48 8.45 -1.45
N GLY A 384 23.68 9.64 -2.01
CA GLY A 384 24.84 10.49 -1.74
C GLY A 384 26.16 9.82 -2.17
N VAL A 385 26.18 9.20 -3.36
CA VAL A 385 27.37 8.57 -3.96
C VAL A 385 27.63 9.15 -5.36
N ALA A 386 28.86 9.01 -5.87
CA ALA A 386 29.24 9.60 -7.17
C ALA A 386 28.57 8.93 -8.37
N SER A 387 28.45 7.59 -8.36
CA SER A 387 27.74 6.84 -9.39
C SER A 387 27.25 5.50 -8.85
N VAL A 388 26.27 4.91 -9.53
CA VAL A 388 25.75 3.56 -9.30
C VAL A 388 25.69 2.85 -10.65
N SER A 389 26.25 1.65 -10.74
CA SER A 389 26.22 0.84 -11.97
C SER A 389 25.25 -0.33 -11.89
N ALA A 390 24.99 -0.85 -10.69
CA ALA A 390 24.10 -1.98 -10.47
C ALA A 390 23.50 -1.96 -9.06
N ALA A 391 22.43 -2.72 -8.89
CA ALA A 391 21.84 -3.00 -7.59
C ALA A 391 21.37 -4.45 -7.52
N ARG A 392 21.52 -5.09 -6.36
CA ARG A 392 21.10 -6.48 -6.13
C ARG A 392 20.56 -6.68 -4.73
N VAL A 393 19.43 -7.36 -4.63
CA VAL A 393 18.87 -7.80 -3.34
C VAL A 393 19.63 -9.04 -2.89
N THR A 394 20.16 -9.02 -1.67
CA THR A 394 20.97 -10.12 -1.11
C THR A 394 20.25 -10.88 0.00
N GLN A 395 19.26 -10.28 0.66
CA GLN A 395 18.48 -10.93 1.71
C GLN A 395 17.02 -10.47 1.70
N ARG A 396 16.10 -11.40 2.02
CA ARG A 396 14.67 -11.16 2.11
C ARG A 396 14.07 -11.88 3.32
N ASN A 397 12.88 -11.48 3.74
CA ASN A 397 12.20 -12.07 4.89
C ASN A 397 11.52 -13.42 4.60
N GLY A 398 11.45 -13.87 3.34
CA GLY A 398 10.93 -15.18 2.95
C GLY A 398 9.40 -15.27 2.90
N LEU A 399 8.69 -14.13 2.93
CA LEU A 399 7.22 -14.11 3.05
C LEU A 399 6.55 -13.65 1.76
N GLY A 400 5.78 -14.54 1.13
CA GLY A 400 5.02 -14.26 -0.08
C GLY A 400 5.85 -14.25 -1.38
N ALA A 401 5.27 -13.68 -2.43
CA ALA A 401 5.89 -13.56 -3.75
C ALA A 401 7.28 -12.89 -3.73
N ASP A 402 8.13 -13.24 -4.69
CA ASP A 402 9.47 -12.67 -4.85
C ASP A 402 10.40 -12.90 -3.63
N GLY A 403 10.03 -13.81 -2.71
CA GLY A 403 10.72 -14.03 -1.43
C GLY A 403 10.43 -12.94 -0.38
N GLY A 404 9.49 -12.04 -0.64
CA GLY A 404 9.01 -11.03 0.31
C GLY A 404 9.83 -9.74 0.37
N ARG A 405 9.69 -9.03 1.50
CA ARG A 405 10.34 -7.74 1.75
C ARG A 405 11.86 -7.88 1.79
N VAL A 406 12.53 -6.91 1.17
CA VAL A 406 13.99 -6.79 1.13
C VAL A 406 14.51 -6.49 2.53
N LEU A 407 15.35 -7.37 3.06
CA LEU A 407 16.10 -7.13 4.29
C LEU A 407 17.44 -6.46 3.99
N GLN A 408 18.06 -6.80 2.86
CA GLN A 408 19.33 -6.24 2.43
C GLN A 408 19.40 -6.09 0.91
N ILE A 409 19.91 -4.94 0.48
CA ILE A 409 20.24 -4.60 -0.92
C ILE A 409 21.64 -3.99 -0.98
N VAL A 410 22.39 -4.34 -2.03
CA VAL A 410 23.72 -3.82 -2.31
C VAL A 410 23.70 -3.06 -3.62
N PHE A 411 24.24 -1.85 -3.61
CA PHE A 411 24.49 -1.02 -4.78
C PHE A 411 25.99 -1.03 -5.10
N ASP A 412 26.33 -1.29 -6.35
CA ASP A 412 27.70 -1.18 -6.85
C ASP A 412 27.94 0.28 -7.28
N THR A 413 28.93 0.92 -6.68
CA THR A 413 29.29 2.32 -6.89
C THR A 413 30.73 2.44 -7.41
N SER A 414 31.09 3.61 -7.93
CA SER A 414 32.48 3.90 -8.31
C SER A 414 33.48 3.85 -7.15
N SER A 415 33.02 3.94 -5.91
CA SER A 415 33.86 3.91 -4.70
C SER A 415 33.77 2.60 -3.92
N GLY A 416 33.12 1.57 -4.47
CA GLY A 416 32.94 0.27 -3.83
C GLY A 416 31.48 -0.14 -3.74
N GLN A 417 31.10 -0.83 -2.66
CA GLN A 417 29.73 -1.29 -2.45
C GLN A 417 29.05 -0.51 -1.34
N ARG A 418 27.79 -0.13 -1.57
CA ARG A 418 26.92 0.46 -0.55
C ARG A 418 25.80 -0.50 -0.21
N THR A 419 25.77 -0.96 1.04
CA THR A 419 24.73 -1.88 1.53
C THR A 419 23.70 -1.10 2.33
N LEU A 420 22.41 -1.32 2.04
CA LEU A 420 21.28 -0.76 2.77
C LEU A 420 20.28 -1.85 3.15
N THR A 421 19.46 -1.56 4.16
CA THR A 421 18.22 -2.32 4.37
C THR A 421 17.17 -1.93 3.33
N GLY A 422 16.17 -2.78 3.11
CA GLY A 422 15.07 -2.46 2.19
C GLY A 422 14.28 -1.20 2.61
N GLU A 423 14.14 -0.95 3.91
CA GLU A 423 13.50 0.28 4.42
C GLU A 423 14.36 1.53 4.18
N GLN A 424 15.68 1.44 4.36
CA GLN A 424 16.58 2.54 4.01
C GLN A 424 16.52 2.86 2.51
N ALA A 425 16.53 1.84 1.66
CA ALA A 425 16.38 2.00 0.22
C ALA A 425 15.02 2.59 -0.15
N ARG A 426 13.93 2.11 0.46
CA ARG A 426 12.57 2.65 0.27
C ARG A 426 12.52 4.14 0.54
N THR A 427 13.02 4.58 1.70
CA THR A 427 13.00 5.99 2.09
C THR A 427 13.91 6.84 1.21
N ALA A 428 15.13 6.40 0.94
CA ALA A 428 16.09 7.15 0.12
C ALA A 428 15.59 7.35 -1.32
N LEU A 429 15.01 6.29 -1.92
CA LEU A 429 14.60 6.27 -3.32
C LEU A 429 13.13 6.65 -3.53
N GLY A 430 12.38 6.95 -2.47
CA GLY A 430 10.96 7.29 -2.55
C GLY A 430 10.06 6.14 -3.02
N LEU A 431 10.45 4.88 -2.77
CA LEU A 431 9.65 3.72 -3.14
C LEU A 431 8.43 3.58 -2.23
N LYS A 432 7.37 2.92 -2.71
CA LYS A 432 6.15 2.72 -1.90
C LYS A 432 6.36 1.75 -0.74
N SER A 433 7.18 0.73 -0.89
CA SER A 433 7.42 -0.30 0.13
C SER A 433 8.85 -0.85 0.06
N SER A 434 9.25 -1.63 1.07
CA SER A 434 10.47 -2.45 1.07
C SER A 434 10.28 -3.79 0.33
N TRP A 435 9.10 -4.04 -0.25
CA TRP A 435 8.84 -5.23 -1.05
C TRP A 435 9.04 -4.90 -2.52
N PHE A 436 10.24 -5.15 -3.01
CA PHE A 436 10.57 -4.96 -4.41
C PHE A 436 11.61 -5.96 -4.92
N THR A 437 11.67 -6.09 -6.24
CA THR A 437 12.81 -6.59 -7.00
C THR A 437 13.50 -5.40 -7.66
N VAL A 438 14.79 -5.55 -7.97
CA VAL A 438 15.55 -4.54 -8.69
C VAL A 438 16.31 -5.24 -9.81
N GLY A 439 16.31 -4.62 -10.99
CA GLY A 439 17.12 -5.05 -12.12
C GLY A 439 17.43 -3.86 -13.03
N SER A 440 18.56 -3.93 -13.72
CA SER A 440 18.80 -3.17 -14.94
C SER A 440 18.27 -4.02 -16.09
N LEU A 441 17.12 -3.68 -16.65
CA LEU A 441 16.61 -4.38 -17.83
C LEU A 441 17.26 -3.75 -19.06
N SER A 442 18.23 -4.42 -19.67
CA SER A 442 18.79 -3.93 -20.94
C SER A 442 17.77 -4.09 -22.06
N THR A 443 17.94 -3.32 -23.14
CA THR A 443 17.09 -3.47 -24.34
C THR A 443 17.14 -4.90 -24.88
N ALA A 444 18.32 -5.54 -24.83
CA ALA A 444 18.47 -6.94 -25.25
C ALA A 444 17.64 -7.89 -24.38
N GLN A 445 17.70 -7.75 -23.06
CA GLN A 445 16.93 -8.59 -22.13
C GLN A 445 15.41 -8.38 -22.29
N ALA A 446 14.97 -7.14 -22.48
CA ALA A 446 13.57 -6.82 -22.74
C ALA A 446 13.07 -7.44 -24.05
N ARG A 447 13.88 -7.36 -25.13
CA ARG A 447 13.57 -7.98 -26.43
C ARG A 447 13.52 -9.50 -26.35
N ALA A 448 14.51 -10.10 -25.69
CA ALA A 448 14.58 -11.55 -25.46
C ALA A 448 13.34 -12.09 -24.74
N TYR A 449 12.88 -11.36 -23.72
CA TYR A 449 11.67 -11.67 -22.98
C TYR A 449 10.41 -11.54 -23.84
N ALA A 450 10.26 -10.45 -24.60
CA ALA A 450 9.12 -10.26 -25.49
C ALA A 450 9.05 -11.33 -26.60
N ARG A 451 10.17 -11.66 -27.25
CA ARG A 451 10.28 -12.73 -28.24
C ARG A 451 9.90 -14.09 -27.66
N SER A 452 10.37 -14.36 -26.45
CA SER A 452 10.04 -15.59 -25.73
C SER A 452 8.53 -15.72 -25.47
N LEU A 453 7.85 -14.64 -25.10
CA LEU A 453 6.39 -14.66 -24.86
C LEU A 453 5.61 -14.94 -26.15
N TYR A 454 5.99 -14.33 -27.28
CA TYR A 454 5.39 -14.66 -28.58
C TYR A 454 5.52 -16.15 -28.88
N LEU A 455 6.71 -16.73 -28.69
CA LEU A 455 6.95 -18.14 -28.99
C LEU A 455 6.21 -19.08 -28.04
N ASP A 456 6.31 -18.85 -26.73
CA ASP A 456 5.83 -19.81 -25.74
C ASP A 456 4.33 -19.66 -25.45
N VAL A 457 3.80 -18.44 -25.54
CA VAL A 457 2.38 -18.16 -25.25
C VAL A 457 1.55 -18.13 -26.54
N LEU A 458 2.08 -17.60 -27.64
CA LEU A 458 1.35 -17.46 -28.90
C LEU A 458 1.88 -18.41 -30.00
N GLY A 459 2.93 -19.21 -29.77
CA GLY A 459 3.35 -20.23 -30.73
C GLY A 459 3.94 -19.71 -32.04
N HIS A 460 4.35 -18.43 -32.11
CA HIS A 460 4.98 -17.84 -33.30
C HIS A 460 6.09 -16.85 -32.88
N PRO A 461 7.03 -16.47 -33.77
CA PRO A 461 8.21 -15.69 -33.35
C PRO A 461 7.95 -14.22 -32.99
N GLY A 462 6.73 -13.71 -33.18
CA GLY A 462 6.44 -12.26 -33.16
C GLY A 462 6.95 -11.54 -34.41
N ASP A 463 6.38 -10.38 -34.70
CA ASP A 463 6.91 -9.44 -35.69
C ASP A 463 7.72 -8.32 -35.00
N GLU A 464 8.61 -7.67 -35.74
CA GLU A 464 9.48 -6.63 -35.18
C GLU A 464 8.70 -5.44 -34.55
N PRO A 465 7.61 -4.94 -35.16
CA PRO A 465 6.75 -3.95 -34.50
C PRO A 465 6.17 -4.43 -33.16
N GLY A 466 5.65 -5.67 -33.10
CA GLY A 466 5.09 -6.25 -31.89
C GLY A 466 6.14 -6.47 -30.79
N ILE A 467 7.32 -6.96 -31.15
CA ILE A 467 8.45 -7.13 -30.22
C ILE A 467 8.91 -5.75 -29.71
N GLY A 468 9.03 -4.76 -30.60
CA GLY A 468 9.40 -3.40 -30.27
C GLY A 468 8.43 -2.74 -29.29
N TYR A 469 7.12 -2.93 -29.49
CA TYR A 469 6.09 -2.42 -28.58
C TYR A 469 6.26 -2.98 -27.16
N TRP A 470 6.32 -4.30 -27.00
CA TRP A 470 6.46 -4.91 -25.67
C TRP A 470 7.80 -4.64 -25.02
N THR A 471 8.87 -4.51 -25.81
CA THR A 471 10.19 -4.06 -25.34
C THR A 471 10.08 -2.67 -24.73
N ALA A 472 9.46 -1.72 -25.43
CA ALA A 472 9.27 -0.37 -24.93
C ALA A 472 8.38 -0.32 -23.69
N VAL A 473 7.35 -1.18 -23.62
CA VAL A 473 6.49 -1.32 -22.44
C VAL A 473 7.28 -1.82 -21.22
N LEU A 474 8.16 -2.82 -21.39
CA LEU A 474 9.03 -3.34 -20.33
C LEU A 474 10.07 -2.30 -19.87
N LEU A 475 10.73 -1.62 -20.82
CA LEU A 475 11.70 -0.56 -20.52
C LEU A 475 11.03 0.68 -19.89
N GLY A 476 9.77 0.94 -20.23
CA GLY A 476 8.92 1.94 -19.60
C GLY A 476 8.48 1.59 -18.18
N GLY A 477 8.92 0.44 -17.65
CA GLY A 477 8.69 0.01 -16.29
C GLY A 477 7.42 -0.83 -16.10
N ALA A 478 6.73 -1.30 -17.13
CA ALA A 478 5.61 -2.23 -16.90
C ALA A 478 6.10 -3.51 -16.22
N ASP A 479 5.34 -4.02 -15.25
CA ASP A 479 5.70 -5.27 -14.58
C ASP A 479 5.54 -6.47 -15.53
N ARG A 480 6.42 -7.47 -15.38
CA ARG A 480 6.45 -8.68 -16.22
C ARG A 480 5.14 -9.46 -16.23
N ARG A 481 4.36 -9.43 -15.13
CA ARG A 481 3.08 -10.14 -15.04
C ARG A 481 2.01 -9.44 -15.84
N SER A 482 1.92 -8.11 -15.78
CA SER A 482 1.02 -7.33 -16.63
C SER A 482 1.35 -7.54 -18.12
N VAL A 483 2.64 -7.56 -18.47
CA VAL A 483 3.08 -7.86 -19.84
C VAL A 483 2.69 -9.29 -20.24
N ALA A 484 3.06 -10.30 -19.45
CA ALA A 484 2.72 -11.70 -19.75
C ALA A 484 1.20 -11.95 -19.81
N TYR A 485 0.42 -11.27 -18.96
CA TYR A 485 -1.05 -11.32 -19.01
C TYR A 485 -1.59 -10.71 -20.30
N GLY A 486 -0.96 -9.64 -20.81
CA GLY A 486 -1.26 -9.07 -22.12
C GLY A 486 -1.13 -10.05 -23.27
N PHE A 487 -0.26 -11.08 -23.17
CA PHE A 487 -0.18 -12.20 -24.11
C PHE A 487 -1.17 -13.31 -23.76
N ALA A 488 -1.23 -13.72 -22.49
CA ALA A 488 -2.05 -14.84 -22.04
C ALA A 488 -3.57 -14.59 -22.19
N ALA A 489 -3.99 -13.33 -22.12
CA ALA A 489 -5.38 -12.90 -22.23
C ALA A 489 -5.61 -12.03 -23.49
N SER A 490 -4.81 -12.23 -24.54
CA SER A 490 -4.94 -11.52 -25.81
C SER A 490 -6.03 -12.12 -26.68
N ASP A 491 -6.57 -11.30 -27.59
CA ASP A 491 -7.49 -11.73 -28.65
C ASP A 491 -6.89 -12.86 -29.52
N GLU A 492 -5.59 -12.79 -29.80
CA GLU A 492 -4.85 -13.85 -30.50
C GLU A 492 -4.83 -15.16 -29.70
N ARG A 493 -4.50 -15.09 -28.41
CA ARG A 493 -4.50 -16.27 -27.53
C ARG A 493 -5.90 -16.88 -27.42
N TYR A 494 -6.94 -16.05 -27.30
CA TYR A 494 -8.33 -16.54 -27.33
C TYR A 494 -8.64 -17.27 -28.63
N ARG A 495 -8.27 -16.71 -29.79
CA ARG A 495 -8.49 -17.39 -31.08
C ARG A 495 -7.72 -18.71 -31.18
N GLN A 496 -6.51 -18.80 -30.65
CA GLN A 496 -5.75 -20.06 -30.65
C GLN A 496 -6.42 -21.14 -29.81
N LEU A 497 -6.91 -20.79 -28.62
CA LEU A 497 -7.65 -21.72 -27.75
C LEU A 497 -8.95 -22.18 -28.42
N VAL A 498 -9.69 -21.26 -29.04
CA VAL A 498 -10.91 -21.57 -29.78
C VAL A 498 -10.61 -22.49 -30.97
N HIS A 499 -9.64 -22.13 -31.80
CA HIS A 499 -9.24 -22.95 -32.96
C HIS A 499 -8.83 -24.36 -32.53
N THR A 500 -7.98 -24.47 -31.51
CA THR A 500 -7.54 -25.75 -30.96
C THR A 500 -8.73 -26.59 -30.50
N THR A 501 -9.64 -25.99 -29.73
CA THR A 501 -10.83 -26.69 -29.22
C THR A 501 -11.74 -27.15 -30.36
N TYR A 502 -11.94 -26.34 -31.41
CA TYR A 502 -12.70 -26.72 -32.60
C TYR A 502 -12.09 -27.92 -33.33
N VAL A 503 -10.78 -27.92 -33.56
CA VAL A 503 -10.10 -29.02 -34.26
C VAL A 503 -10.21 -30.32 -33.47
N TRP A 504 -10.07 -30.25 -32.14
CA TRP A 504 -10.16 -31.44 -31.29
C TRP A 504 -11.59 -31.92 -31.07
N ALA A 505 -12.56 -31.02 -30.92
CA ALA A 505 -13.94 -31.36 -30.57
C ALA A 505 -14.85 -31.60 -31.78
N LEU A 506 -14.61 -30.91 -32.89
CA LEU A 506 -15.48 -30.86 -34.07
C LEU A 506 -14.77 -31.32 -35.36
N ARG A 507 -13.46 -31.60 -35.31
CA ARG A 507 -12.65 -32.06 -36.47
C ARG A 507 -12.60 -31.09 -37.64
N ARG A 508 -12.84 -29.81 -37.40
CA ARG A 508 -12.72 -28.72 -38.38
C ARG A 508 -12.26 -27.42 -37.74
N ALA A 509 -11.84 -26.47 -38.55
CA ALA A 509 -11.60 -25.10 -38.10
C ALA A 509 -12.93 -24.35 -37.84
N PRO A 510 -12.94 -23.36 -36.92
CA PRO A 510 -14.08 -22.47 -36.76
C PRO A 510 -14.21 -21.54 -37.98
N ASP A 511 -15.45 -21.27 -38.39
CA ASP A 511 -15.75 -20.12 -39.24
C ASP A 511 -15.63 -18.81 -38.44
N ALA A 512 -15.60 -17.67 -39.13
CA ALA A 512 -15.40 -16.37 -38.49
C ALA A 512 -16.50 -16.03 -37.46
N GLY A 513 -17.75 -16.39 -37.75
CA GLY A 513 -18.88 -16.15 -36.83
C GLY A 513 -18.77 -17.02 -35.58
N GLY A 514 -18.54 -18.31 -35.77
CA GLY A 514 -18.33 -19.27 -34.68
C GLY A 514 -17.16 -18.89 -33.77
N ALA A 515 -16.02 -18.49 -34.35
CA ALA A 515 -14.86 -18.05 -33.58
C ALA A 515 -15.18 -16.85 -32.68
N ASN A 516 -15.87 -15.84 -33.22
CA ASN A 516 -16.17 -14.59 -32.52
C ASN A 516 -17.08 -14.79 -31.29
N VAL A 517 -18.00 -15.76 -31.32
CA VAL A 517 -18.84 -16.08 -30.15
C VAL A 517 -17.98 -16.46 -28.95
N TRP A 518 -17.03 -17.37 -29.16
CA TRP A 518 -16.20 -17.91 -28.09
C TRP A 518 -15.10 -16.94 -27.65
N VAL A 519 -14.51 -16.19 -28.58
CA VAL A 519 -13.56 -15.13 -28.24
C VAL A 519 -14.21 -14.09 -27.33
N ASN A 520 -15.44 -13.66 -27.64
CA ASN A 520 -16.18 -12.71 -26.81
C ASN A 520 -16.50 -13.28 -25.41
N LEU A 521 -16.77 -14.58 -25.31
CA LEU A 521 -16.97 -15.25 -24.01
C LEU A 521 -15.69 -15.16 -23.16
N LEU A 522 -14.53 -15.50 -23.71
CA LEU A 522 -13.26 -15.47 -22.98
C LEU A 522 -12.87 -14.04 -22.58
N ALA A 523 -13.07 -13.08 -23.48
CA ALA A 523 -12.79 -11.66 -23.25
C ALA A 523 -13.63 -11.04 -22.12
N ARG A 524 -14.84 -11.57 -21.87
CA ARG A 524 -15.78 -11.08 -20.84
C ARG A 524 -15.67 -11.79 -19.49
N GLY A 525 -14.64 -12.62 -19.29
CA GLY A 525 -14.46 -13.32 -18.02
C GLY A 525 -14.65 -14.84 -18.09
N GLY A 526 -15.12 -15.38 -19.23
CA GLY A 526 -15.26 -16.83 -19.42
C GLY A 526 -13.94 -17.59 -19.35
N THR A 527 -14.01 -18.87 -18.98
CA THR A 527 -12.86 -19.76 -18.76
C THR A 527 -12.67 -20.73 -19.93
N LEU A 528 -11.51 -21.39 -20.00
CA LEU A 528 -11.30 -22.51 -20.93
C LEU A 528 -12.25 -23.68 -20.62
N ASN A 529 -12.66 -23.84 -19.36
CA ASN A 529 -13.64 -24.86 -18.98
C ASN A 529 -15.02 -24.55 -19.57
N ASP A 530 -15.44 -23.27 -19.58
CA ASP A 530 -16.68 -22.82 -20.22
C ASP A 530 -16.64 -23.02 -21.74
N LEU A 531 -15.49 -22.71 -22.37
CA LEU A 531 -15.27 -22.96 -23.79
C LEU A 531 -15.41 -24.45 -24.13
N ASN A 532 -14.73 -25.31 -23.35
CA ASN A 532 -14.78 -26.76 -23.54
C ASN A 532 -16.20 -27.29 -23.33
N ALA A 533 -16.90 -26.84 -22.28
CA ALA A 533 -18.27 -27.25 -21.98
C ALA A 533 -19.24 -26.89 -23.12
N GLY A 534 -19.06 -25.72 -23.73
CA GLY A 534 -19.85 -25.25 -24.85
C GLY A 534 -19.60 -26.03 -26.14
N ILE A 535 -18.33 -26.18 -26.54
CA ILE A 535 -17.98 -26.80 -27.82
C ILE A 535 -18.10 -28.33 -27.76
N TYR A 536 -17.49 -28.99 -26.78
CA TYR A 536 -17.61 -30.45 -26.66
C TYR A 536 -19.04 -30.89 -26.31
N GLY A 537 -19.80 -30.07 -25.56
CA GLY A 537 -21.18 -30.39 -25.21
C GLY A 537 -22.16 -30.31 -26.39
N SER A 538 -21.76 -29.70 -27.51
CA SER A 538 -22.62 -29.45 -28.66
C SER A 538 -23.11 -30.73 -29.36
N GLY A 539 -24.22 -30.62 -30.10
CA GLY A 539 -24.68 -31.71 -30.97
C GLY A 539 -23.70 -32.02 -32.10
N GLU A 540 -22.97 -31.01 -32.57
CA GLU A 540 -21.94 -31.18 -33.60
C GLU A 540 -20.76 -32.03 -33.09
N SER A 541 -20.31 -31.80 -31.85
CA SER A 541 -19.26 -32.64 -31.27
C SER A 541 -19.70 -34.09 -31.09
N LEU A 542 -20.96 -34.33 -30.71
CA LEU A 542 -21.52 -35.68 -30.65
C LEU A 542 -21.47 -36.39 -32.01
N ALA A 543 -21.81 -35.69 -33.09
CA ALA A 543 -21.70 -36.23 -34.44
C ALA A 543 -20.23 -36.47 -34.83
N ALA A 544 -19.36 -35.49 -34.62
CA ALA A 544 -17.96 -35.53 -35.05
C ALA A 544 -17.09 -36.55 -34.28
N LEU A 545 -17.32 -36.72 -32.99
CA LEU A 545 -16.52 -37.62 -32.14
C LEU A 545 -17.17 -38.98 -31.90
N GLY A 546 -18.51 -39.01 -31.85
CA GLY A 546 -19.26 -40.20 -31.47
C GLY A 546 -20.11 -40.80 -32.59
N GLY A 547 -20.24 -40.15 -33.75
CA GLY A 547 -21.18 -40.58 -34.78
C GLY A 547 -22.64 -40.61 -34.31
N GLY A 548 -22.99 -39.84 -33.27
CA GLY A 548 -24.27 -39.90 -32.59
C GLY A 548 -24.30 -40.72 -31.30
N ASP A 549 -23.29 -41.57 -31.05
CA ASP A 549 -23.19 -42.36 -29.81
C ASP A 549 -22.48 -41.58 -28.70
N VAL A 550 -23.15 -41.41 -27.57
CA VAL A 550 -22.63 -40.66 -26.41
C VAL A 550 -21.40 -41.34 -25.79
N ARG A 551 -21.33 -42.66 -25.75
CA ARG A 551 -20.16 -43.39 -25.19
C ARG A 551 -18.92 -43.19 -26.06
N LEU A 552 -19.08 -43.20 -27.38
CA LEU A 552 -17.99 -42.89 -28.32
C LEU A 552 -17.62 -41.41 -28.27
N TRP A 553 -18.58 -40.52 -28.06
CA TRP A 553 -18.30 -39.10 -27.80
C TRP A 553 -17.49 -38.89 -26.51
N VAL A 554 -17.79 -39.61 -25.42
CA VAL A 554 -16.99 -39.56 -24.17
C VAL A 554 -15.55 -39.98 -24.44
N GLU A 555 -15.32 -41.02 -25.24
CA GLU A 555 -13.97 -41.43 -25.66
C GLU A 555 -13.21 -40.30 -26.37
N GLY A 556 -13.89 -39.58 -27.28
CA GLY A 556 -13.32 -38.43 -27.98
C GLY A 556 -13.04 -37.24 -27.06
N LEU A 557 -13.96 -36.94 -26.14
CA LEU A 557 -13.80 -35.91 -25.11
C LEU A 557 -12.57 -36.20 -24.23
N TYR A 558 -12.43 -37.44 -23.77
CA TYR A 558 -11.29 -37.88 -22.96
C TYR A 558 -9.96 -37.71 -23.70
N ARG A 559 -9.88 -38.10 -24.97
CA ARG A 559 -8.64 -37.93 -25.76
C ARG A 559 -8.28 -36.46 -25.96
N GLY A 560 -9.29 -35.62 -26.20
CA GLY A 560 -9.09 -34.18 -26.35
C GLY A 560 -8.62 -33.53 -25.05
N VAL A 561 -9.37 -33.73 -23.97
CA VAL A 561 -9.20 -32.99 -22.71
C VAL A 561 -8.17 -33.65 -21.79
N LEU A 562 -8.15 -34.97 -21.67
CA LEU A 562 -7.26 -35.72 -20.77
C LEU A 562 -6.06 -36.37 -21.49
N GLY A 563 -6.11 -36.54 -22.82
CA GLY A 563 -4.99 -37.09 -23.59
C GLY A 563 -4.92 -38.62 -23.56
N ARG A 564 -5.93 -39.28 -22.98
CA ARG A 564 -6.08 -40.73 -22.93
C ARG A 564 -7.50 -41.14 -23.36
N GLY A 565 -7.71 -42.44 -23.58
CA GLY A 565 -9.06 -42.99 -23.79
C GLY A 565 -9.86 -43.10 -22.48
N ALA A 566 -11.18 -43.23 -22.61
CA ALA A 566 -12.07 -43.55 -21.51
C ALA A 566 -12.18 -45.08 -21.38
N ASN A 567 -12.18 -45.62 -20.17
CA ASN A 567 -12.46 -47.03 -19.98
C ASN A 567 -13.98 -47.32 -20.10
N PRO A 568 -14.41 -48.60 -20.20
CA PRO A 568 -15.83 -48.93 -20.33
C PRO A 568 -16.73 -48.37 -19.22
N ASP A 569 -16.27 -48.35 -17.97
CA ASP A 569 -17.03 -47.86 -16.82
C ASP A 569 -17.19 -46.34 -16.86
N GLU A 570 -16.12 -45.61 -17.18
CA GLU A 570 -16.14 -44.16 -17.39
C GLU A 570 -17.12 -43.78 -18.51
N ARG A 571 -17.11 -44.51 -19.64
CA ARG A 571 -18.06 -44.27 -20.74
C ARG A 571 -19.50 -44.50 -20.31
N ASN A 572 -19.77 -45.56 -19.56
CA ASN A 572 -21.11 -45.87 -19.08
C ASN A 572 -21.60 -44.84 -18.06
N TYR A 573 -20.74 -44.46 -17.11
CA TYR A 573 -21.03 -43.44 -16.10
C TYR A 573 -21.38 -42.10 -16.76
N TRP A 574 -20.50 -41.59 -17.63
CA TRP A 574 -20.71 -40.31 -18.28
C TRP A 574 -21.87 -40.31 -19.27
N ALA A 575 -22.19 -41.44 -19.92
CA ALA A 575 -23.40 -41.56 -20.72
C ALA A 575 -24.67 -41.40 -19.87
N GLY A 576 -24.69 -41.95 -18.64
CA GLY A 576 -25.77 -41.74 -17.68
C GLY A 576 -25.90 -40.27 -17.25
N VAL A 577 -24.77 -39.64 -16.90
CA VAL A 577 -24.75 -38.20 -16.54
C VAL A 577 -25.19 -37.33 -17.71
N ALA A 578 -24.77 -37.63 -18.94
CA ALA A 578 -25.19 -36.90 -20.12
C ALA A 578 -26.71 -36.99 -20.37
N ALA A 579 -27.34 -38.12 -20.05
CA ALA A 579 -28.78 -38.30 -20.16
C ALA A 579 -29.56 -37.51 -19.10
N GLY A 580 -29.03 -37.37 -17.88
CA GLY A 580 -29.69 -36.65 -16.79
C GLY A 580 -29.42 -35.15 -16.75
N SER A 581 -28.15 -34.74 -16.94
CA SER A 581 -27.66 -33.38 -16.75
C SER A 581 -27.17 -32.70 -18.03
N GLY A 582 -27.16 -33.42 -19.15
CA GLY A 582 -26.71 -32.92 -20.45
C GLY A 582 -25.20 -33.03 -20.69
N ARG A 583 -24.80 -33.04 -21.97
CA ARG A 583 -23.39 -33.20 -22.38
C ARG A 583 -22.49 -32.04 -21.98
N SER A 584 -23.01 -30.81 -21.94
CA SER A 584 -22.23 -29.65 -21.48
C SER A 584 -21.82 -29.79 -20.01
N ALA A 585 -22.66 -30.37 -19.16
CA ALA A 585 -22.32 -30.66 -17.76
C ALA A 585 -21.20 -31.72 -17.67
N VAL A 586 -21.25 -32.75 -18.52
CA VAL A 586 -20.19 -33.76 -18.63
C VAL A 586 -18.87 -33.14 -19.08
N ALA A 587 -18.88 -32.35 -20.16
CA ALA A 587 -17.69 -31.68 -20.68
C ALA A 587 -17.09 -30.71 -19.66
N MET A 588 -17.92 -29.97 -18.92
CA MET A 588 -17.49 -29.11 -17.82
C MET A 588 -16.79 -29.92 -16.72
N ALA A 589 -17.44 -30.99 -16.24
CA ALA A 589 -16.92 -31.82 -15.15
C ALA A 589 -15.58 -32.48 -15.51
N VAL A 590 -15.45 -32.99 -16.74
CA VAL A 590 -14.19 -33.56 -17.24
C VAL A 590 -13.12 -32.47 -17.36
N SER A 591 -13.45 -31.28 -17.87
CA SER A 591 -12.49 -30.18 -18.06
C SER A 591 -11.95 -29.59 -16.75
N GLN A 592 -12.78 -29.57 -15.71
CA GLN A 592 -12.42 -29.11 -14.35
C GLN A 592 -11.78 -30.19 -13.48
N SER A 593 -11.74 -31.45 -13.93
CA SER A 593 -11.14 -32.55 -13.17
C SER A 593 -9.68 -32.27 -12.79
N ALA A 594 -9.22 -32.84 -11.67
CA ALA A 594 -7.81 -32.72 -11.27
C ALA A 594 -6.87 -33.20 -12.38
N GLU A 595 -7.20 -34.31 -13.04
CA GLU A 595 -6.43 -34.84 -14.16
C GLU A 595 -6.30 -33.85 -15.32
N ALA A 596 -7.42 -33.22 -15.73
CA ALA A 596 -7.40 -32.23 -16.81
C ALA A 596 -6.58 -30.98 -16.44
N ARG A 597 -6.70 -30.52 -15.19
CA ARG A 597 -5.95 -29.36 -14.69
C ARG A 597 -4.45 -29.65 -14.59
N ASP A 598 -4.08 -30.80 -14.06
CA ASP A 598 -2.67 -31.20 -13.92
C ASP A 598 -2.00 -31.41 -15.28
N ARG A 599 -2.73 -31.94 -16.27
CA ARG A 599 -2.24 -32.01 -17.66
C ARG A 599 -1.95 -30.63 -18.23
N ARG A 600 -2.90 -29.68 -18.12
CA ARG A 600 -2.71 -28.31 -18.63
C ARG A 600 -1.55 -27.61 -17.91
N LEU A 601 -1.47 -27.75 -16.59
CA LEU A 601 -0.39 -27.20 -15.78
C LEU A 601 0.98 -27.76 -16.19
N GLY A 602 1.05 -29.07 -16.43
CA GLY A 602 2.25 -29.74 -16.92
C GLY A 602 2.73 -29.17 -18.26
N GLU A 603 1.81 -28.93 -19.20
CA GLU A 603 2.15 -28.28 -20.47
C GLU A 603 2.62 -26.84 -20.30
N TYR A 604 2.01 -26.06 -19.40
CA TYR A 604 2.48 -24.70 -19.12
C TYR A 604 3.90 -24.68 -18.56
N TYR A 605 4.21 -25.55 -17.59
CA TYR A 605 5.57 -25.67 -17.04
C TYR A 605 6.58 -26.14 -18.09
N ARG A 606 6.20 -27.12 -18.91
CA ARG A 606 7.07 -27.64 -19.98
C ARG A 606 7.38 -26.55 -21.00
N VAL A 607 6.36 -25.83 -21.46
CA VAL A 607 6.50 -24.79 -22.49
C VAL A 607 7.20 -23.55 -21.95
N LEU A 608 6.82 -23.06 -20.76
CA LEU A 608 7.33 -21.82 -20.20
C LEU A 608 8.66 -22.00 -19.47
N LEU A 609 8.83 -23.06 -18.69
CA LEU A 609 10.01 -23.26 -17.84
C LEU A 609 10.96 -24.35 -18.35
N GLY A 610 10.53 -25.18 -19.31
CA GLY A 610 11.36 -26.26 -19.85
C GLY A 610 11.52 -27.45 -18.89
N ARG A 611 10.66 -27.56 -17.87
CA ARG A 611 10.71 -28.62 -16.86
C ARG A 611 9.31 -29.10 -16.48
N ALA A 612 9.24 -30.20 -15.73
CA ALA A 612 8.00 -30.69 -15.14
C ALA A 612 7.56 -29.81 -13.94
N VAL A 613 6.25 -29.85 -13.65
CA VAL A 613 5.68 -29.20 -12.47
C VAL A 613 6.07 -29.95 -11.19
N ASP A 614 6.65 -29.20 -10.25
CA ASP A 614 6.97 -29.68 -8.90
C ASP A 614 5.74 -29.67 -7.98
N GLU A 615 5.84 -30.30 -6.81
CA GLU A 615 4.70 -30.47 -5.90
C GLU A 615 4.15 -29.14 -5.38
N GLY A 616 5.03 -28.17 -5.08
CA GLY A 616 4.61 -26.84 -4.64
C GLY A 616 3.91 -26.05 -5.75
N GLY A 617 4.41 -26.17 -6.99
CA GLY A 617 3.75 -25.63 -8.18
C GLY A 617 2.37 -26.26 -8.39
N ARG A 618 2.25 -27.58 -8.26
CA ARG A 618 0.99 -28.31 -8.42
C ARG A 618 -0.05 -27.89 -7.38
N SER A 619 0.33 -27.87 -6.10
CA SER A 619 -0.58 -27.49 -5.00
C SER A 619 -1.07 -26.05 -5.13
N THR A 620 -0.24 -25.16 -5.67
CA THR A 620 -0.56 -23.73 -5.82
C THR A 620 -1.42 -23.47 -7.04
N PHE A 621 -1.04 -24.00 -8.21
CA PHE A 621 -1.61 -23.56 -9.49
C PHE A 621 -2.71 -24.47 -10.01
N SER A 622 -2.72 -25.77 -9.67
CA SER A 622 -3.77 -26.68 -10.15
C SER A 622 -5.18 -26.25 -9.70
N PRO A 623 -5.41 -25.81 -8.45
CA PRO A 623 -6.72 -25.29 -8.02
C PRO A 623 -7.22 -24.11 -8.87
N MET A 624 -6.32 -23.21 -9.29
CA MET A 624 -6.68 -22.01 -10.06
C MET A 624 -7.24 -22.33 -11.45
N LEU A 625 -6.86 -23.48 -12.03
CA LEU A 625 -7.30 -23.92 -13.36
C LEU A 625 -8.76 -24.39 -13.40
N ALA A 626 -9.45 -24.45 -12.26
CA ALA A 626 -10.90 -24.59 -12.24
C ALA A 626 -11.62 -23.29 -12.67
N GLY A 627 -10.97 -22.13 -12.46
CA GLY A 627 -11.45 -20.82 -12.89
C GLY A 627 -10.66 -20.28 -14.09
N ARG A 628 -10.17 -19.04 -13.99
CA ARG A 628 -9.39 -18.35 -15.04
C ARG A 628 -7.90 -18.71 -15.06
N GLY A 629 -7.51 -19.82 -14.43
CA GLY A 629 -6.11 -20.22 -14.32
C GLY A 629 -5.39 -20.38 -15.65
N ASP A 630 -6.09 -20.74 -16.74
CA ASP A 630 -5.47 -20.88 -18.08
C ASP A 630 -4.91 -19.54 -18.64
N PHE A 631 -5.20 -18.42 -17.98
CA PHE A 631 -4.65 -17.10 -18.23
C PHE A 631 -3.77 -16.62 -17.07
N ASP A 632 -4.29 -16.71 -15.84
CA ASP A 632 -3.60 -16.20 -14.65
C ASP A 632 -2.33 -17.00 -14.34
N VAL A 633 -2.38 -18.33 -14.40
CA VAL A 633 -1.22 -19.19 -14.13
C VAL A 633 -0.16 -18.98 -15.20
N VAL A 634 -0.55 -18.89 -16.48
CA VAL A 634 0.39 -18.60 -17.59
C VAL A 634 1.11 -17.28 -17.34
N ALA A 635 0.37 -16.22 -16.98
CA ALA A 635 0.96 -14.92 -16.68
C ALA A 635 1.88 -14.94 -15.44
N ILE A 636 1.49 -15.66 -14.38
CA ILE A 636 2.30 -15.78 -13.15
C ILE A 636 3.60 -16.54 -13.44
N VAL A 637 3.51 -17.69 -14.11
CA VAL A 637 4.67 -18.53 -14.43
C VAL A 637 5.62 -17.81 -15.38
N ALA A 638 5.09 -17.17 -16.42
CA ALA A 638 5.91 -16.40 -17.37
C ALA A 638 6.53 -15.14 -16.74
N ALA A 639 5.94 -14.57 -15.68
CA ALA A 639 6.54 -13.44 -14.97
C ALA A 639 7.71 -13.80 -14.05
N SER A 640 7.97 -15.09 -13.84
CA SER A 640 9.00 -15.56 -12.91
C SER A 640 10.42 -15.21 -13.36
N ASP A 641 11.35 -15.18 -12.40
CA ASP A 641 12.78 -15.05 -12.71
C ASP A 641 13.32 -16.25 -13.46
N GLU A 642 12.79 -17.44 -13.22
CA GLU A 642 13.13 -18.65 -13.96
C GLU A 642 12.81 -18.48 -15.46
N TYR A 643 11.59 -18.03 -15.79
CA TYR A 643 11.20 -17.75 -17.17
C TYR A 643 12.08 -16.67 -17.80
N ARG A 644 12.35 -15.57 -17.08
CA ARG A 644 13.21 -14.49 -17.58
C ARG A 644 14.62 -14.97 -17.90
N VAL A 645 15.26 -15.71 -16.99
CA VAL A 645 16.60 -16.25 -17.23
C VAL A 645 16.60 -17.18 -18.44
N ARG A 646 15.57 -18.02 -18.60
CA ARG A 646 15.42 -18.87 -19.78
C ARG A 646 15.21 -18.07 -21.06
N ALA A 647 14.44 -16.98 -21.01
CA ALA A 647 14.21 -16.10 -22.14
C ALA A 647 15.50 -15.41 -22.60
N GLU A 648 16.24 -14.83 -21.65
CA GLU A 648 17.54 -14.19 -21.89
C GLU A 648 18.58 -15.18 -22.43
N GLY A 649 18.59 -16.42 -21.91
CA GLY A 649 19.48 -17.46 -22.40
C GLY A 649 19.17 -17.96 -23.82
N ARG A 650 17.91 -17.85 -24.27
CA ARG A 650 17.51 -18.22 -25.65
C ARG A 650 17.83 -17.13 -26.67
N PHE A 651 17.85 -15.87 -26.25
CA PHE A 651 18.09 -14.71 -27.12
C PHE A 651 19.10 -13.75 -26.47
N PRO A 652 20.39 -14.14 -26.40
CA PRO A 652 21.41 -13.35 -25.70
C PRO A 652 21.65 -11.96 -26.31
N ASP A 653 21.42 -11.80 -27.61
CA ASP A 653 21.61 -10.52 -28.33
C ASP A 653 20.33 -9.65 -28.40
N GLY A 654 19.21 -10.14 -27.84
CA GLY A 654 17.91 -9.48 -27.88
C GLY A 654 17.07 -9.85 -29.08
#